data_AF-A0A930YZ36-F1
#
_entry.id   AF-A0A930YZ36-F1
#
_cell.length_a   1.000
_cell.length_b   1.000
_cell.length_c   1.000
_cell.angle_alpha   90.00
_cell.angle_beta   90.00
_cell.angle_gamma   90.00
#
_symmetry.space_group_name_H-M   'P 1'
#
loop_
_entity.id
_entity.type
_entity.pdbx_description
1 polymer ?
#
loop_
_entity_poly.entity_id
_entity_poly.type
_entity_poly.pdbx_seq_one_letter_code
_entity_poly.pdbx_strand_id
1 'polypeptide(L)'
;MTRPRVLIEDWFPIEELGIESRRESAPIPGQFPKLKTLHVWWARRPLAASAGTVLASLLPTWTPELATTFSDRPELSDADKYRRWAMKLMGIWGDPVAAKARIAEATASGITLGAKAYGYKQAFKNSPSTSDLALWQAILIWTWGELPDVIDPTAGGGSIPYEAARYGLSTTANDLNSVAACVLRAGLEVTTRLGLSLQDDLRQWGEALVGRVRTRLVPYFALPDNSNNNSYLFARTIKCPRSEKIVPLAPNWWLSKEAGKKAAVRLLTHHIDAELDHPVFEILFGEDAVNSNPDKGTVAGGAAISPWDGLTINGEYIKAEAQAGRMGSILYAVSVRYPGNGRAKWIRTFRPPNETDLHAIEAAETAFSACKAEWLADGIIPSEAIPEGNKTREPLNYGMIHWHDMFSPRQLLVHGTFVEEFRRLIPEVREVLPPERADAVLGLLALMQGKALNFDAILASWHASRTTMRSVFERHDLAFKWTYAEFEGARELYPWCLEQLVGAYEGIADLLVPSDAHFADRVELDFPVPGSVTVTRGNAGNLAGVESSSQTLVCIDPPYYDNVMYAELSDFFGVWEQHTVGAIWPDLMPGGLADAKNEAVANVARFADSGRKKKSLAVADYQAKMQSIFAECNRVLRDDGVMTVMFTHKRAEAWDTLGMALMEAGFTIESSWPVNTESEQSLHQAKMNAAASTIMLVCRKREDHSGGTPYFEDLEGEVRQAAKDAVSRFSAAGISGVDLLLSTYGPALSVISAHWPVYSSEADEFGKSRLLRPEEALDAAREEVVRMQRLALIGRPVELDPLTDFVLLAWSTFRAVSFPFDEARRLALAVGGLDVSELEADKILTTRSGTVTLCGPDERLRRRGDDKPGVRPAAESFGGPVIDAVHTVLYVAEQDGLADAKVLIDRAGLAGDNRFTACVQGLVHAIPRTKTKGNWVRPEAGLLDGLVTAYFPDIEVPEEWSGRLDLEV
;
A
#
# COMPACT_ATOMS: atom_id res chain seq x y z
N MET A 1 1.63 -41.84 4.05
CA MET A 1 1.55 -41.08 5.31
C MET A 1 0.37 -40.14 5.18
N THR A 2 -0.46 -39.99 6.21
CA THR A 2 -1.62 -39.11 6.19
C THR A 2 -1.15 -37.65 6.20
N ARG A 3 -1.60 -36.86 5.22
CA ARG A 3 -1.35 -35.41 5.14
C ARG A 3 -1.86 -34.73 6.43
N PRO A 4 -1.02 -34.01 7.19
CA PRO A 4 -1.48 -33.33 8.40
C PRO A 4 -2.40 -32.16 8.03
N ARG A 5 -3.56 -32.07 8.69
CA ARG A 5 -4.44 -30.89 8.63
C ARG A 5 -3.82 -29.79 9.50
N VAL A 6 -3.67 -28.59 8.94
CA VAL A 6 -2.99 -27.46 9.62
C VAL A 6 -3.98 -26.42 10.12
N LEU A 7 -3.59 -25.67 11.14
CA LEU A 7 -4.44 -24.75 11.88
C LEU A 7 -5.12 -23.74 10.97
N ILE A 8 -4.38 -23.14 10.03
CA ILE A 8 -4.93 -22.14 9.10
C ILE A 8 -6.02 -22.71 8.18
N GLU A 9 -6.12 -24.03 8.00
CA GLU A 9 -7.21 -24.62 7.20
C GLU A 9 -8.56 -24.55 7.92
N ASP A 10 -8.55 -24.51 9.25
CA ASP A 10 -9.76 -24.59 10.07
C ASP A 10 -10.00 -23.31 10.90
N TRP A 11 -8.94 -22.62 11.34
CA TRP A 11 -9.00 -21.44 12.21
C TRP A 11 -7.86 -20.43 11.96
N PHE A 12 -8.22 -19.15 11.89
CA PHE A 12 -7.27 -18.05 11.80
C PHE A 12 -7.81 -16.80 12.53
N PRO A 13 -7.01 -16.11 13.38
CA PRO A 13 -7.48 -14.97 14.18
C PRO A 13 -7.51 -13.66 13.36
N ILE A 14 -8.44 -13.59 12.40
CA ILE A 14 -8.50 -12.51 11.41
C ILE A 14 -8.75 -11.12 12.02
N GLU A 15 -9.57 -11.04 13.07
CA GLU A 15 -9.92 -9.77 13.69
C GLU A 15 -8.73 -9.21 14.49
N GLU A 16 -8.09 -10.05 15.31
CA GLU A 16 -6.93 -9.71 16.13
C GLU A 16 -5.74 -9.32 15.25
N LEU A 17 -5.42 -10.13 14.24
CA LEU A 17 -4.35 -9.82 13.28
C LEU A 17 -4.66 -8.55 12.48
N GLY A 18 -5.92 -8.30 12.16
CA GLY A 18 -6.36 -7.08 11.48
C GLY A 18 -6.26 -5.83 12.36
N ILE A 19 -6.41 -5.96 13.68
CA ILE A 19 -6.17 -4.87 14.62
C ILE A 19 -4.67 -4.63 14.79
N GLU A 20 -3.88 -5.68 14.98
CA GLU A 20 -2.42 -5.56 15.16
C GLU A 20 -1.70 -5.04 13.91
N SER A 21 -2.12 -5.47 12.72
CA SER A 21 -1.59 -4.96 11.46
C SER A 21 -1.86 -3.46 11.29
N ARG A 22 -3.03 -2.97 11.72
CA ARG A 22 -3.33 -1.52 11.77
C ARG A 22 -2.52 -0.79 12.83
N ARG A 23 -2.33 -1.38 14.02
CA ARG A 23 -1.47 -0.81 15.07
C ARG A 23 -0.01 -0.72 14.61
N GLU A 24 0.45 -1.66 13.81
CA GLU A 24 1.79 -1.66 13.20
C GLU A 24 1.93 -0.56 12.15
N SER A 25 0.91 -0.38 11.30
CA SER A 25 0.90 0.60 10.20
C SER A 25 0.46 2.01 10.63
N ALA A 26 0.16 2.22 11.92
CA ALA A 26 -0.21 3.53 12.45
C ALA A 26 0.95 4.52 12.29
N PRO A 27 0.74 5.76 11.79
CA PRO A 27 1.80 6.73 11.52
C PRO A 27 2.28 7.44 12.78
N ILE A 28 2.68 6.65 13.76
CA ILE A 28 3.27 7.10 15.01
C ILE A 28 4.79 6.98 14.88
N PRO A 29 5.54 8.10 14.94
CA PRO A 29 6.98 8.07 14.79
C PRO A 29 7.66 7.05 15.72
N GLY A 30 8.58 6.27 15.15
CA GLY A 30 9.35 5.26 15.89
C GLY A 30 8.60 3.96 16.23
N GLN A 31 7.35 3.78 15.76
CA GLN A 31 6.55 2.60 16.07
C GLN A 31 6.43 1.56 14.95
N PHE A 32 6.97 1.82 13.76
CA PHE A 32 6.99 0.87 12.65
C PHE A 32 8.08 -0.21 12.81
N PRO A 33 7.91 -1.39 12.19
CA PRO A 33 8.96 -2.39 12.09
C PRO A 33 10.25 -1.84 11.47
N LYS A 34 11.39 -2.21 12.05
CA LYS A 34 12.70 -1.71 11.62
C LYS A 34 13.15 -2.23 10.27
N LEU A 35 12.62 -3.38 9.83
CA LEU A 35 12.71 -3.87 8.45
C LEU A 35 12.28 -2.79 7.44
N LYS A 36 11.24 -1.98 7.74
CA LYS A 36 10.76 -0.86 6.90
C LYS A 36 11.73 0.29 6.76
N THR A 37 12.71 0.36 7.65
CA THR A 37 13.63 1.49 7.73
C THR A 37 15.04 1.13 7.29
N LEU A 38 15.34 -0.11 6.88
CA LEU A 38 16.68 -0.43 6.40
C LEU A 38 16.96 0.24 5.04
N HIS A 39 16.07 -0.01 4.08
CA HIS A 39 16.08 0.54 2.73
C HIS A 39 14.63 0.73 2.25
N VAL A 40 14.44 1.55 1.21
CA VAL A 40 13.13 1.73 0.57
C VAL A 40 12.77 0.48 -0.22
N TRP A 41 11.59 -0.07 0.02
CA TRP A 41 10.97 -1.08 -0.84
C TRP A 41 9.45 -0.97 -0.73
N TRP A 42 8.74 -1.05 -1.87
CA TRP A 42 7.32 -0.67 -1.97
C TRP A 42 6.34 -1.76 -1.52
N ALA A 43 6.77 -3.01 -1.47
CA ALA A 43 5.94 -4.14 -1.07
C ALA A 43 6.46 -4.75 0.23
N ARG A 44 5.72 -4.53 1.32
CA ARG A 44 6.00 -5.18 2.60
C ARG A 44 4.72 -5.35 3.41
N ARG A 45 4.35 -6.61 3.65
CA ARG A 45 3.21 -6.97 4.50
C ARG A 45 3.50 -6.70 5.98
N PRO A 46 2.46 -6.44 6.79
CA PRO A 46 2.64 -6.30 8.23
C PRO A 46 3.28 -7.55 8.83
N LEU A 47 4.25 -7.37 9.72
CA LEU A 47 4.93 -8.49 10.40
C LEU A 47 3.93 -9.32 11.22
N ALA A 48 2.95 -8.68 11.86
CA ALA A 48 1.90 -9.39 12.59
C ALA A 48 1.13 -10.38 11.69
N ALA A 49 0.70 -9.94 10.50
CA ALA A 49 0.02 -10.80 9.54
C ALA A 49 0.93 -11.89 8.99
N SER A 50 2.19 -11.56 8.65
CA SER A 50 3.17 -12.54 8.17
C SER A 50 3.49 -13.62 9.21
N ALA A 51 3.67 -13.24 10.48
CA ALA A 51 3.87 -14.17 11.58
C ALA A 51 2.66 -15.08 11.76
N GLY A 52 1.45 -14.50 11.79
CA GLY A 52 0.20 -15.24 11.85
C GLY A 52 0.11 -16.32 10.78
N THR A 53 0.36 -15.93 9.53
CA THR A 53 0.29 -16.84 8.39
C THR A 53 1.33 -17.96 8.48
N VAL A 54 2.62 -17.64 8.68
CA VAL A 54 3.68 -18.66 8.79
C VAL A 54 3.38 -19.65 9.92
N LEU A 55 2.99 -19.15 11.09
CA LEU A 55 2.71 -19.98 12.26
C LEU A 55 1.49 -20.89 12.02
N ALA A 56 0.38 -20.33 11.54
CA ALA A 56 -0.85 -21.09 11.35
C ALA A 56 -0.77 -22.07 10.17
N SER A 57 0.06 -21.81 9.16
CA SER A 57 0.29 -22.73 8.03
C SER A 57 1.12 -23.95 8.40
N LEU A 58 1.83 -23.95 9.54
CA LEU A 58 2.68 -25.05 9.98
C LEU A 58 2.16 -25.79 11.22
N LEU A 59 1.37 -25.12 12.07
CA LEU A 59 0.74 -25.77 13.22
C LEU A 59 -0.28 -26.81 12.77
N PRO A 60 -0.36 -27.98 13.41
CA PRO A 60 -1.47 -28.89 13.18
C PRO A 60 -2.77 -28.31 13.73
N THR A 61 -3.91 -28.73 13.19
CA THR A 61 -5.20 -28.56 13.85
C THR A 61 -5.19 -29.31 15.19
N TRP A 62 -5.77 -28.71 16.22
CA TRP A 62 -5.84 -29.34 17.55
C TRP A 62 -6.60 -30.67 17.50
N THR A 63 -6.05 -31.70 18.12
CA THR A 63 -6.70 -33.00 18.30
C THR A 63 -6.49 -33.51 19.75
N PRO A 64 -7.35 -34.43 20.23
CA PRO A 64 -7.11 -35.11 21.51
C PRO A 64 -5.79 -35.88 21.54
N GLU A 65 -5.30 -36.35 20.38
CA GLU A 65 -4.01 -37.02 20.25
C GLU A 65 -2.83 -36.06 20.51
N LEU A 66 -2.90 -34.83 20.00
CA LEU A 66 -1.92 -33.79 20.29
C LEU A 66 -1.86 -33.51 21.80
N ALA A 67 -3.01 -33.33 22.44
CA ALA A 67 -3.11 -33.11 23.88
C ALA A 67 -2.57 -34.28 24.71
N THR A 68 -2.77 -35.52 24.24
CA THR A 68 -2.27 -36.73 24.90
C THR A 68 -0.75 -36.87 24.75
N THR A 69 -0.22 -36.58 23.56
CA THR A 69 1.21 -36.65 23.25
C THR A 69 2.01 -35.65 24.08
N PHE A 70 1.49 -34.44 24.24
CA PHE A 70 2.10 -33.35 25.01
C PHE A 70 1.34 -33.09 26.32
N SER A 71 1.03 -34.15 27.07
CA SER A 71 0.18 -34.08 28.27
C SER A 71 0.73 -33.23 29.42
N ASP A 72 2.03 -32.94 29.43
CA ASP A 72 2.71 -32.06 30.38
C ASP A 72 2.58 -30.57 30.03
N ARG A 73 2.03 -30.24 28.85
CA ARG A 73 1.86 -28.88 28.35
C ARG A 73 0.42 -28.39 28.52
N PRO A 74 0.11 -27.60 29.56
CA PRO A 74 -1.25 -27.12 29.83
C PRO A 74 -1.83 -26.25 28.70
N GLU A 75 -0.97 -25.65 27.87
CA GLU A 75 -1.34 -24.88 26.70
C GLU A 75 -2.07 -25.71 25.65
N LEU A 76 -1.84 -27.04 25.61
CA LEU A 76 -2.35 -27.95 24.60
C LEU A 76 -3.54 -28.79 25.08
N SER A 77 -3.98 -28.62 26.34
CA SER A 77 -4.98 -29.51 26.95
C SER A 77 -6.36 -29.48 26.28
N ASP A 78 -6.69 -28.39 25.62
CA ASP A 78 -7.93 -28.19 24.89
C ASP A 78 -7.73 -27.18 23.73
N ALA A 79 -8.69 -27.17 22.79
CA ALA A 79 -8.62 -26.33 21.60
C ALA A 79 -8.57 -24.82 21.90
N ASP A 80 -9.23 -24.35 22.95
CA ASP A 80 -9.27 -22.92 23.29
C ASP A 80 -7.96 -22.44 23.89
N LYS A 81 -7.34 -23.24 24.76
CA LYS A 81 -5.98 -22.97 25.26
C LYS A 81 -4.95 -23.03 24.13
N TYR A 82 -5.10 -23.99 23.22
CA TYR A 82 -4.22 -24.07 22.06
C TYR A 82 -4.30 -22.83 21.18
N ARG A 83 -5.52 -22.34 20.87
CA ARG A 83 -5.71 -21.10 20.10
C ARG A 83 -5.16 -19.88 20.83
N ARG A 84 -5.34 -19.77 22.15
CA ARG A 84 -4.74 -18.69 22.96
C ARG A 84 -3.22 -18.74 22.94
N TRP A 85 -2.63 -19.92 23.02
CA TRP A 85 -1.19 -20.10 22.92
C TRP A 85 -0.68 -19.76 21.51
N ALA A 86 -1.39 -20.17 20.45
CA ALA A 86 -1.07 -19.80 19.07
C ALA A 86 -1.11 -18.26 18.88
N MET A 87 -2.13 -17.57 19.41
CA MET A 87 -2.16 -16.09 19.40
C MET A 87 -0.98 -15.47 20.17
N LYS A 88 -0.60 -16.06 21.30
CA LYS A 88 0.56 -15.62 22.07
C LYS A 88 1.86 -15.76 21.26
N LEU A 89 2.03 -16.86 20.51
CA LEU A 89 3.15 -17.03 19.57
C LEU A 89 3.15 -15.95 18.49
N MET A 90 1.98 -15.57 17.97
CA MET A 90 1.82 -14.46 17.02
C MET A 90 2.09 -13.07 17.63
N GLY A 91 2.49 -12.99 18.90
CA GLY A 91 2.77 -11.76 19.63
C GLY A 91 1.53 -11.08 20.24
N ILE A 92 0.35 -11.68 20.14
CA ILE A 92 -0.90 -11.15 20.70
C ILE A 92 -1.03 -11.61 22.16
N TRP A 93 -0.62 -10.75 23.10
CA TRP A 93 -0.56 -11.10 24.53
C TRP A 93 -1.78 -10.61 25.35
N GLY A 94 -2.76 -10.01 24.69
CA GLY A 94 -3.99 -9.52 25.31
C GLY A 94 -5.16 -9.65 24.35
N ASP A 95 -6.24 -8.92 24.64
CA ASP A 95 -7.45 -8.91 23.82
C ASP A 95 -7.54 -7.58 23.03
N PRO A 96 -7.06 -7.54 21.77
CA PRO A 96 -7.11 -6.33 20.96
C PRO A 96 -8.54 -5.93 20.56
N VAL A 97 -9.48 -6.87 20.49
CA VAL A 97 -10.89 -6.63 20.13
C VAL A 97 -11.58 -5.87 21.27
N ALA A 98 -11.49 -6.40 22.50
CA ALA A 98 -12.02 -5.71 23.67
C ALA A 98 -11.32 -4.37 23.92
N ALA A 99 -10.02 -4.27 23.66
CA ALA A 99 -9.30 -2.99 23.75
C ALA A 99 -9.86 -1.96 22.77
N LYS A 100 -10.12 -2.33 21.52
CA LYS A 100 -10.70 -1.45 20.50
C LYS A 100 -12.10 -0.99 20.88
N ALA A 101 -12.94 -1.88 21.40
CA ALA A 101 -14.29 -1.55 21.88
C ALA A 101 -14.23 -0.48 22.99
N ARG A 102 -13.36 -0.67 23.99
CA ARG A 102 -13.15 0.32 25.07
C ARG A 102 -12.62 1.66 24.56
N ILE A 103 -11.72 1.65 23.57
CA ILE A 103 -11.21 2.90 22.95
C ILE A 103 -12.35 3.64 22.24
N ALA A 104 -13.21 2.92 21.51
CA ALA A 104 -14.35 3.50 20.81
C ALA A 104 -15.35 4.13 21.80
N GLU A 105 -15.71 3.42 22.86
CA GLU A 105 -16.61 3.90 23.93
C GLU A 105 -16.05 5.16 24.63
N ALA A 106 -14.77 5.13 24.98
CA ALA A 106 -14.10 6.29 25.58
C ALA A 106 -14.08 7.49 24.62
N THR A 107 -13.76 7.26 23.33
CA THR A 107 -13.72 8.30 22.31
C THR A 107 -15.10 8.93 22.11
N ALA A 108 -16.17 8.12 22.08
CA ALA A 108 -17.56 8.60 22.02
C ALA A 108 -17.92 9.47 23.23
N SER A 109 -17.30 9.19 24.38
CA SER A 109 -17.43 9.98 25.62
C SER A 109 -16.48 11.18 25.70
N GLY A 110 -15.73 11.49 24.63
CA GLY A 110 -14.75 12.58 24.58
C GLY A 110 -13.43 12.30 25.32
N ILE A 111 -13.19 11.04 25.73
CA ILE A 111 -11.99 10.59 26.44
C ILE A 111 -11.04 9.88 25.47
N THR A 112 -9.77 10.27 25.43
CA THR A 112 -8.75 9.59 24.61
C THR A 112 -7.98 8.57 25.45
N LEU A 113 -8.19 7.27 25.16
CA LEU A 113 -7.35 6.20 25.70
C LEU A 113 -6.12 6.04 24.80
N GLY A 114 -4.93 6.38 25.32
CA GLY A 114 -3.68 6.23 24.57
C GLY A 114 -3.29 4.78 24.30
N ALA A 115 -2.14 4.55 23.65
CA ALA A 115 -1.66 3.22 23.24
C ALA A 115 -1.61 2.14 24.35
N LYS A 116 -1.61 2.53 25.63
CA LYS A 116 -1.66 1.63 26.79
C LYS A 116 -3.00 0.89 26.94
N ALA A 117 -4.05 1.32 26.23
CA ALA A 117 -5.38 0.72 26.28
C ALA A 117 -5.41 -0.79 25.93
N TYR A 118 -4.43 -1.25 25.14
CA TYR A 118 -4.28 -2.65 24.76
C TYR A 118 -3.71 -3.53 25.88
N GLY A 119 -2.99 -2.95 26.85
CA GLY A 119 -2.35 -3.71 27.93
C GLY A 119 -1.02 -4.39 27.56
N TYR A 120 -0.61 -4.37 26.29
CA TYR A 120 0.65 -4.94 25.80
C TYR A 120 1.21 -4.14 24.59
N LYS A 121 2.48 -4.37 24.24
CA LYS A 121 3.12 -3.76 23.05
C LYS A 121 2.48 -4.31 21.76
N GLN A 122 2.67 -3.64 20.62
CA GLN A 122 2.23 -4.16 19.32
C GLN A 122 2.77 -5.57 19.08
N ALA A 123 1.99 -6.45 18.46
CA ALA A 123 2.31 -7.87 18.36
C ALA A 123 3.70 -8.17 17.79
N PHE A 124 4.10 -7.50 16.70
CA PHE A 124 5.42 -7.72 16.09
C PHE A 124 6.60 -7.45 17.04
N LYS A 125 6.42 -6.65 18.10
CA LYS A 125 7.46 -6.33 19.10
C LYS A 125 7.62 -7.38 20.19
N ASN A 126 6.75 -8.39 20.20
CA ASN A 126 6.68 -9.38 21.25
C ASN A 126 7.29 -10.69 20.74
N SER A 127 8.55 -10.94 21.06
CA SER A 127 9.21 -12.21 20.72
C SER A 127 8.71 -13.34 21.62
N PRO A 128 8.56 -14.57 21.09
CA PRO A 128 8.22 -15.73 21.91
C PRO A 128 9.28 -15.99 22.98
N SER A 129 8.91 -16.68 24.06
CA SER A 129 9.86 -17.14 25.07
C SER A 129 10.64 -18.36 24.57
N THR A 130 11.76 -18.67 25.20
CA THR A 130 12.55 -19.87 24.88
C THR A 130 11.72 -21.15 25.06
N SER A 131 10.90 -21.23 26.11
CA SER A 131 9.99 -22.38 26.33
C SER A 131 8.90 -22.50 25.27
N ASP A 132 8.35 -21.37 24.80
CA ASP A 132 7.34 -21.35 23.75
C ASP A 132 7.94 -21.81 22.41
N LEU A 133 9.15 -21.34 22.06
CA LEU A 133 9.89 -21.76 20.87
C LEU A 133 10.21 -23.26 20.90
N ALA A 134 10.64 -23.78 22.04
CA ALA A 134 10.91 -25.21 22.19
C ALA A 134 9.64 -26.06 22.03
N LEU A 135 8.51 -25.61 22.57
CA LEU A 135 7.21 -26.28 22.37
C LEU A 135 6.79 -26.25 20.90
N TRP A 136 6.86 -25.07 20.28
CA TRP A 136 6.60 -24.87 18.87
C TRP A 136 7.38 -25.86 18.00
N GLN A 137 8.70 -25.90 18.15
CA GLN A 137 9.57 -26.80 17.38
C GLN A 137 9.25 -28.28 17.62
N ALA A 138 8.95 -28.67 18.86
CA ALA A 138 8.58 -30.05 19.18
C ALA A 138 7.27 -30.47 18.50
N ILE A 139 6.26 -29.58 18.45
CA ILE A 139 5.00 -29.83 17.73
C ILE A 139 5.25 -29.95 16.23
N LEU A 140 6.10 -29.10 15.66
CA LEU A 140 6.41 -29.19 14.23
C LEU A 140 7.12 -30.50 13.87
N ILE A 141 8.13 -30.92 14.65
CA ILE A 141 8.81 -32.19 14.44
C ILE A 141 7.83 -33.36 14.56
N TRP A 142 6.91 -33.33 15.53
CA TRP A 142 5.87 -34.34 15.66
C TRP A 142 4.92 -34.37 14.45
N THR A 143 4.58 -33.20 13.90
CA THR A 143 3.62 -33.05 12.78
C THR A 143 4.24 -33.43 11.44
N TRP A 144 5.47 -32.99 11.18
CA TRP A 144 6.13 -33.03 9.87
C TRP A 144 7.26 -34.08 9.80
N GLY A 145 7.63 -34.67 10.94
CA GLY A 145 8.75 -35.60 11.08
C GLY A 145 10.11 -34.91 11.29
N GLU A 146 10.24 -33.66 10.88
CA GLU A 146 11.42 -32.81 10.97
C GLU A 146 11.02 -31.34 11.12
N LEU A 147 11.99 -30.44 11.28
CA LEU A 147 11.69 -29.01 11.28
C LEU A 147 11.36 -28.55 9.84
N PRO A 148 10.24 -27.86 9.61
CA PRO A 148 9.83 -27.37 8.30
C PRO A 148 10.82 -26.43 7.63
N ASP A 149 11.15 -26.73 6.36
CA ASP A 149 11.75 -25.77 5.43
C ASP A 149 10.67 -24.84 4.84
N VAL A 150 10.97 -23.54 4.82
CA VAL A 150 10.08 -22.48 4.32
C VAL A 150 10.73 -21.75 3.15
N ILE A 151 9.97 -21.48 2.10
CA ILE A 151 10.39 -20.62 1.01
C ILE A 151 9.40 -19.48 0.75
N ASP A 152 9.93 -18.29 0.52
CA ASP A 152 9.23 -17.19 -0.15
C ASP A 152 9.96 -16.88 -1.47
N PRO A 153 9.38 -17.27 -2.62
CA PRO A 153 10.02 -17.10 -3.91
C PRO A 153 9.97 -15.67 -4.46
N THR A 154 9.13 -14.80 -3.87
CA THR A 154 8.95 -13.38 -4.26
C THR A 154 9.03 -12.49 -3.03
N ALA A 155 10.09 -12.65 -2.26
CA ALA A 155 10.19 -12.17 -0.88
C ALA A 155 10.15 -10.65 -0.72
N GLY A 156 10.52 -9.87 -1.75
CA GLY A 156 10.44 -8.42 -1.76
C GLY A 156 11.05 -7.78 -0.50
N GLY A 157 10.19 -7.18 0.34
CA GLY A 157 10.61 -6.52 1.57
C GLY A 157 10.98 -7.47 2.73
N GLY A 158 10.70 -8.77 2.61
CA GLY A 158 11.20 -9.81 3.51
C GLY A 158 10.37 -10.13 4.75
N SER A 159 9.12 -9.68 4.86
CA SER A 159 8.31 -9.93 6.07
C SER A 159 8.06 -11.41 6.36
N ILE A 160 7.69 -12.19 5.34
CA ILE A 160 7.44 -13.63 5.46
C ILE A 160 8.70 -14.39 5.87
N PRO A 161 9.82 -14.30 5.13
CA PRO A 161 11.01 -15.06 5.49
C PRO A 161 11.63 -14.56 6.80
N TYR A 162 11.47 -13.28 7.14
CA TYR A 162 11.90 -12.76 8.43
C TYR A 162 11.16 -13.39 9.60
N GLU A 163 9.83 -13.48 9.53
CA GLU A 163 9.07 -14.13 10.61
C GLU A 163 9.38 -15.63 10.65
N ALA A 164 9.54 -16.32 9.51
CA ALA A 164 9.97 -17.73 9.50
C ALA A 164 11.33 -17.94 10.21
N ALA A 165 12.34 -17.14 9.88
CA ALA A 165 13.65 -17.17 10.53
C ALA A 165 13.55 -16.85 12.03
N ARG A 166 12.69 -15.90 12.43
CA ARG A 166 12.47 -15.53 13.83
C ARG A 166 11.96 -16.69 14.70
N TYR A 167 11.23 -17.65 14.14
CA TYR A 167 10.78 -18.86 14.84
C TYR A 167 11.76 -20.05 14.71
N GLY A 168 12.96 -19.82 14.18
CA GLY A 168 14.01 -20.82 14.06
C GLY A 168 13.78 -21.82 12.92
N LEU A 169 13.13 -21.40 11.83
CA LEU A 169 12.93 -22.24 10.65
C LEU A 169 14.00 -21.99 9.61
N SER A 170 14.46 -23.06 8.94
CA SER A 170 15.26 -22.95 7.73
C SER A 170 14.45 -22.25 6.64
N THR A 171 15.00 -21.17 6.11
CA THR A 171 14.25 -20.23 5.29
C THR A 171 15.02 -19.85 4.03
N THR A 172 14.38 -20.02 2.88
CA THR A 172 14.87 -19.53 1.59
C THR A 172 14.07 -18.30 1.16
N ALA A 173 14.75 -17.19 0.90
CA ALA A 173 14.14 -15.98 0.36
C ALA A 173 14.71 -15.70 -1.03
N ASN A 174 13.84 -15.58 -2.03
CA ASN A 174 14.24 -15.25 -3.39
C ASN A 174 13.54 -13.97 -3.87
N ASP A 175 14.24 -13.16 -4.65
CA ASP A 175 13.61 -12.10 -5.43
C ASP A 175 14.33 -11.92 -6.77
N LEU A 176 13.59 -11.51 -7.81
CA LEU A 176 14.18 -11.20 -9.10
C LEU A 176 15.03 -9.92 -9.05
N ASN A 177 14.58 -8.95 -8.24
CA ASN A 177 15.15 -7.62 -8.19
C ASN A 177 16.40 -7.57 -7.31
N SER A 178 17.48 -7.02 -7.86
CA SER A 178 18.77 -6.92 -7.17
C SER A 178 18.71 -6.08 -5.89
N VAL A 179 17.95 -4.97 -5.91
CA VAL A 179 17.79 -4.10 -4.72
C VAL A 179 17.05 -4.87 -3.62
N ALA A 180 15.94 -5.54 -3.96
CA ALA A 180 15.21 -6.37 -3.00
C ALA A 180 16.09 -7.48 -2.41
N ALA A 181 16.83 -8.22 -3.26
CA ALA A 181 17.72 -9.27 -2.81
C ALA A 181 18.82 -8.75 -1.85
N CYS A 182 19.39 -7.57 -2.12
CA CYS A 182 20.35 -6.94 -1.20
C CYS A 182 19.72 -6.55 0.14
N VAL A 183 18.48 -6.03 0.12
CA VAL A 183 17.71 -5.73 1.33
C VAL A 183 17.40 -6.99 2.13
N LEU A 184 17.07 -8.10 1.46
CA LEU A 184 16.87 -9.41 2.08
C LEU A 184 18.17 -9.91 2.71
N ARG A 185 19.31 -9.89 2.00
CA ARG A 185 20.59 -10.30 2.57
C ARG A 185 20.94 -9.48 3.81
N ALA A 186 20.81 -8.15 3.74
CA ALA A 186 21.12 -7.27 4.85
C ALA A 186 20.18 -7.42 6.06
N GLY A 187 18.87 -7.50 5.81
CA GLY A 187 17.84 -7.52 6.85
C GLY A 187 17.50 -8.91 7.39
N LEU A 188 17.89 -9.98 6.69
CA LEU A 188 17.57 -11.37 7.03
C LEU A 188 18.81 -12.24 7.20
N GLU A 189 19.63 -12.37 6.15
CA GLU A 189 20.77 -13.31 6.17
C GLU A 189 21.86 -12.85 7.15
N VAL A 190 22.28 -11.59 7.04
CA VAL A 190 23.33 -11.00 7.89
C VAL A 190 22.84 -10.86 9.34
N THR A 191 21.60 -10.45 9.56
CA THR A 191 21.03 -10.28 10.91
C THR A 191 20.85 -11.61 11.62
N THR A 192 20.39 -12.66 10.92
CA THR A 192 20.21 -13.99 11.51
C THR A 192 21.54 -14.66 11.83
N ARG A 193 22.58 -14.42 11.02
CA ARG A 193 23.91 -15.01 11.28
C ARG A 193 24.73 -14.25 12.33
N LEU A 194 24.76 -12.93 12.26
CA LEU A 194 25.68 -12.12 13.08
C LEU A 194 25.02 -11.42 14.28
N GLY A 195 23.69 -11.37 14.32
CA GLY A 195 22.93 -10.82 15.45
C GLY A 195 23.35 -9.40 15.84
N LEU A 196 23.36 -9.10 17.15
CA LEU A 196 23.76 -7.78 17.65
C LEU A 196 25.28 -7.55 17.65
N SER A 197 26.08 -8.59 17.39
CA SER A 197 27.54 -8.52 17.47
C SER A 197 28.14 -7.48 16.53
N LEU A 198 27.51 -7.21 15.39
CA LEU A 198 28.03 -6.33 14.34
C LEU A 198 27.87 -4.83 14.66
N GLN A 199 27.10 -4.49 15.69
CA GLN A 199 26.69 -3.11 16.00
C GLN A 199 27.89 -2.16 16.18
N ASP A 200 28.91 -2.60 16.92
CA ASP A 200 30.08 -1.78 17.24
C ASP A 200 30.95 -1.54 16.00
N ASP A 201 31.19 -2.58 15.19
CA ASP A 201 31.93 -2.45 13.93
C ASP A 201 31.19 -1.55 12.94
N LEU A 202 29.86 -1.71 12.85
CA LEU A 202 29.02 -0.90 11.97
C LEU A 202 29.08 0.58 12.36
N ARG A 203 29.05 0.90 13.65
CA ARG A 203 29.22 2.28 14.16
C ARG A 203 30.62 2.80 13.87
N GLN A 204 31.66 2.05 14.23
CA GLN A 204 33.05 2.47 14.07
C GLN A 204 33.38 2.80 12.60
N TRP A 205 33.11 1.87 11.69
CA TRP A 205 33.43 2.04 10.27
C TRP A 205 32.48 3.01 9.57
N GLY A 206 31.22 3.06 10.00
CA GLY A 206 30.26 4.04 9.53
C GLY A 206 30.66 5.48 9.90
N GLU A 207 31.09 5.71 11.15
CA GLU A 207 31.57 7.02 11.59
C GLU A 207 32.84 7.45 10.86
N ALA A 208 33.75 6.50 10.60
CA ALA A 208 34.94 6.74 9.79
C ALA A 208 34.58 7.18 8.36
N LEU A 209 33.67 6.47 7.70
CA LEU A 209 33.18 6.80 6.36
C LEU A 209 32.53 8.19 6.32
N VAL A 210 31.59 8.42 7.24
CA VAL A 210 30.88 9.70 7.37
C VAL A 210 31.85 10.86 7.64
N GLY A 211 32.88 10.64 8.45
CA GLY A 211 33.92 11.63 8.73
C GLY A 211 34.73 12.02 7.47
N ARG A 212 35.07 11.05 6.62
CA ARG A 212 35.77 11.29 5.34
C ARG A 212 34.91 12.08 4.35
N VAL A 213 33.66 11.63 4.16
CA VAL A 213 32.68 12.30 3.29
C VAL A 213 32.45 13.75 3.76
N ARG A 214 32.23 13.96 5.07
CA ARG A 214 32.09 15.29 5.66
C ARG A 214 33.29 16.19 5.34
N THR A 215 34.51 15.68 5.56
CA THR A 215 35.74 16.46 5.38
C THR A 215 35.85 17.01 3.96
N ARG A 216 35.49 16.20 2.96
CA ARG A 216 35.50 16.63 1.54
C ARG A 216 34.37 17.58 1.18
N LEU A 217 33.19 17.44 1.80
CA LEU A 217 31.99 18.19 1.42
C LEU A 217 31.80 19.53 2.15
N VAL A 218 32.41 19.72 3.33
CA VAL A 218 32.30 20.97 4.12
C VAL A 218 32.52 22.26 3.31
N PRO A 219 33.50 22.35 2.38
CA PRO A 219 33.69 23.56 1.57
C PRO A 219 32.50 23.95 0.68
N TYR A 220 31.63 22.99 0.33
CA TYR A 220 30.49 23.17 -0.58
C TYR A 220 29.16 23.40 0.14
N PHE A 221 29.21 23.43 1.48
CA PHE A 221 28.10 23.72 2.37
C PHE A 221 28.58 24.70 3.45
N ALA A 222 29.07 25.86 3.01
CA ALA A 222 29.48 26.94 3.89
C ALA A 222 28.26 27.47 4.68
N LEU A 223 28.44 27.72 5.97
CA LEU A 223 27.41 28.26 6.85
C LEU A 223 27.69 29.75 7.09
N PRO A 224 26.71 30.64 6.87
CA PRO A 224 26.90 32.08 7.07
C PRO A 224 26.94 32.48 8.56
N ASP A 225 26.54 31.58 9.45
CA ASP A 225 26.31 31.79 10.87
C ASP A 225 26.42 30.45 11.63
N ASN A 226 25.98 30.42 12.89
CA ASN A 226 25.94 29.20 13.71
C ASN A 226 24.70 28.33 13.45
N SER A 227 24.04 28.48 12.30
CA SER A 227 22.95 27.59 11.88
C SER A 227 23.44 26.15 11.66
N ASN A 228 22.52 25.21 11.80
CA ASN A 228 22.75 23.81 11.48
C ASN A 228 21.46 23.13 10.97
N ASN A 229 21.53 21.87 10.52
CA ASN A 229 20.38 21.12 9.98
C ASN A 229 19.66 21.89 8.87
N ASN A 230 20.46 22.42 7.95
CA ASN A 230 19.94 23.26 6.89
C ASN A 230 19.24 22.40 5.82
N SER A 231 18.20 22.95 5.21
CA SER A 231 17.56 22.37 4.03
C SER A 231 17.34 23.47 3.01
N TYR A 232 17.81 23.27 1.79
CA TYR A 232 17.84 24.28 0.73
C TYR A 232 16.65 24.05 -0.20
N LEU A 233 15.81 25.07 -0.37
CA LEU A 233 14.54 24.93 -1.08
C LEU A 233 14.62 25.62 -2.45
N PHE A 234 14.45 24.84 -3.50
CA PHE A 234 14.61 25.27 -4.88
C PHE A 234 13.30 25.25 -5.64
N ALA A 235 13.13 26.22 -6.54
CA ALA A 235 12.10 26.20 -7.56
C ALA A 235 12.77 25.97 -8.92
N ARG A 236 12.19 25.11 -9.75
CA ARG A 236 12.63 24.99 -11.15
C ARG A 236 12.33 26.28 -11.90
N THR A 237 13.08 26.57 -12.94
CA THR A 237 12.95 27.83 -13.69
C THR A 237 12.92 27.61 -15.18
N ILE A 238 12.19 28.47 -15.88
CA ILE A 238 12.26 28.65 -17.35
C ILE A 238 12.41 30.13 -17.68
N LYS A 239 12.76 30.47 -18.92
CA LYS A 239 12.63 31.84 -19.41
C LYS A 239 11.20 32.13 -19.85
N CYS A 240 10.70 33.31 -19.57
CA CYS A 240 9.44 33.76 -20.16
C CYS A 240 9.61 33.91 -21.67
N PRO A 241 8.74 33.34 -22.52
CA PRO A 241 8.87 33.42 -23.98
C PRO A 241 8.69 34.84 -24.54
N ARG A 242 8.29 35.80 -23.69
CA ARG A 242 8.00 37.20 -24.07
C ARG A 242 9.00 38.18 -23.48
N SER A 243 9.28 38.07 -22.18
CA SER A 243 10.21 38.97 -21.48
C SER A 243 11.63 38.42 -21.37
N GLU A 244 11.87 37.16 -21.72
CA GLU A 244 13.14 36.42 -21.54
C GLU A 244 13.66 36.32 -20.09
N LYS A 245 12.95 36.93 -19.14
CA LYS A 245 13.27 36.89 -17.70
C LYS A 245 12.96 35.53 -17.10
N ILE A 246 13.70 35.19 -16.05
CA ILE A 246 13.60 33.91 -15.34
C ILE A 246 12.26 33.85 -14.58
N VAL A 247 11.51 32.77 -14.76
CA VAL A 247 10.25 32.48 -14.08
C VAL A 247 10.45 31.29 -13.15
N PRO A 248 10.47 31.50 -11.81
CA PRO A 248 10.40 30.41 -10.85
C PRO A 248 9.06 29.69 -10.95
N LEU A 249 9.08 28.36 -10.96
CA LEU A 249 7.90 27.49 -11.05
C LEU A 249 7.61 26.88 -9.69
N ALA A 250 6.66 27.46 -8.97
CA ALA A 250 6.26 26.99 -7.64
C ALA A 250 4.73 26.84 -7.56
N PRO A 251 4.20 25.70 -7.11
CA PRO A 251 2.75 25.49 -7.02
C PRO A 251 2.13 26.29 -5.87
N ASN A 252 2.93 26.60 -4.86
CA ASN A 252 2.61 27.47 -3.72
C ASN A 252 3.95 27.92 -3.09
N TRP A 253 3.85 28.83 -2.12
CA TRP A 253 5.00 29.45 -1.45
C TRP A 253 5.03 29.16 0.07
N TRP A 254 4.36 28.11 0.52
CA TRP A 254 4.34 27.75 1.94
C TRP A 254 5.65 27.10 2.39
N LEU A 255 6.23 27.64 3.47
CA LEU A 255 7.37 27.05 4.18
C LEU A 255 6.95 26.31 5.44
N SER A 256 5.94 26.82 6.14
CA SER A 256 5.34 26.18 7.30
C SER A 256 3.85 26.47 7.35
N LYS A 257 3.05 25.41 7.48
CA LYS A 257 1.61 25.48 7.78
C LYS A 257 1.29 25.17 9.24
N GLU A 258 2.31 24.98 10.09
CA GLU A 258 2.13 24.66 11.50
C GLU A 258 1.44 25.82 12.25
N ALA A 259 0.43 25.48 13.07
CA ALA A 259 -0.28 26.46 13.89
C ALA A 259 0.71 27.20 14.82
N GLY A 260 0.65 28.53 14.83
CA GLY A 260 1.56 29.39 15.61
C GLY A 260 2.98 29.53 15.04
N LYS A 261 3.33 28.85 13.94
CA LYS A 261 4.64 28.92 13.28
C LYS A 261 4.52 29.02 11.76
N LYS A 262 3.47 29.69 11.27
CA LYS A 262 3.24 29.87 9.84
C LYS A 262 4.38 30.67 9.22
N ALA A 263 4.86 30.20 8.07
CA ALA A 263 5.91 30.87 7.30
C ALA A 263 5.69 30.66 5.81
N ALA A 264 5.96 31.68 5.00
CA ALA A 264 5.80 31.63 3.56
C ALA A 264 6.82 32.53 2.84
N VAL A 265 6.97 32.34 1.53
CA VAL A 265 7.79 33.18 0.67
C VAL A 265 6.93 34.17 -0.10
N ARG A 266 7.37 35.42 -0.16
CA ARG A 266 6.85 36.42 -1.09
C ARG A 266 7.86 36.58 -2.23
N LEU A 267 7.39 36.32 -3.45
CA LEU A 267 8.14 36.57 -4.68
C LEU A 267 8.02 38.04 -5.07
N LEU A 268 9.15 38.71 -5.26
CA LEU A 268 9.26 40.10 -5.66
C LEU A 268 9.86 40.19 -7.07
N THR A 269 9.19 40.94 -7.94
CA THR A 269 9.64 41.28 -9.30
C THR A 269 9.86 42.79 -9.48
N HIS A 270 9.61 43.59 -8.44
CA HIS A 270 9.79 45.04 -8.44
C HIS A 270 10.38 45.53 -7.10
N HIS A 271 11.11 46.65 -7.12
CA HIS A 271 11.56 47.38 -5.93
C HIS A 271 11.31 48.88 -6.12
N ILE A 272 10.51 49.49 -5.22
CA ILE A 272 10.19 50.93 -5.19
C ILE A 272 10.01 51.51 -6.61
N ASP A 273 9.09 50.90 -7.37
CA ASP A 273 8.68 51.26 -8.74
C ASP A 273 9.64 50.95 -9.90
N ALA A 274 10.73 50.21 -9.66
CA ALA A 274 11.58 49.64 -10.73
C ALA A 274 11.37 48.12 -10.86
N GLU A 275 11.19 47.61 -12.09
CA GLU A 275 11.19 46.17 -12.36
C GLU A 275 12.61 45.60 -12.17
N LEU A 276 12.70 44.45 -11.49
CA LEU A 276 13.97 43.76 -11.24
C LEU A 276 14.40 42.96 -12.47
N ASP A 277 15.70 42.72 -12.61
CA ASP A 277 16.25 41.83 -13.64
C ASP A 277 16.11 40.35 -13.27
N HIS A 278 16.04 40.07 -11.96
CA HIS A 278 15.93 38.73 -11.38
C HIS A 278 14.91 38.71 -10.24
N PRO A 279 14.24 37.57 -10.01
CA PRO A 279 13.28 37.44 -8.92
C PRO A 279 14.00 37.50 -7.56
N VAL A 280 13.41 38.21 -6.60
CA VAL A 280 13.88 38.29 -5.21
C VAL A 280 12.86 37.63 -4.28
N PHE A 281 13.34 36.98 -3.22
CA PHE A 281 12.51 36.23 -2.29
C PHE A 281 12.58 36.84 -0.88
N GLU A 282 11.42 37.14 -0.32
CA GLU A 282 11.26 37.60 1.07
C GLU A 282 10.58 36.51 1.90
N ILE A 283 11.04 36.29 3.14
CA ILE A 283 10.42 35.33 4.06
C ILE A 283 9.48 36.05 5.01
N LEU A 284 8.23 35.62 5.03
CA LEU A 284 7.18 36.15 5.90
C LEU A 284 6.82 35.15 6.99
N PHE A 285 6.38 35.64 8.13
CA PHE A 285 5.97 34.83 9.28
C PHE A 285 4.60 35.23 9.80
N GLY A 286 3.93 34.31 10.50
CA GLY A 286 2.67 34.60 11.19
C GLY A 286 1.54 35.01 10.24
N GLU A 287 0.84 36.08 10.58
CA GLU A 287 -0.27 36.60 9.77
C GLU A 287 0.20 37.18 8.44
N ASP A 288 1.41 37.76 8.36
CA ASP A 288 1.94 38.29 7.09
C ASP A 288 2.12 37.18 6.04
N ALA A 289 2.53 35.99 6.49
CA ALA A 289 2.63 34.80 5.64
C ALA A 289 1.25 34.33 5.12
N VAL A 290 0.18 34.51 5.89
CA VAL A 290 -1.18 34.18 5.46
C VAL A 290 -1.68 35.23 4.47
N ASN A 291 -1.49 36.51 4.82
CA ASN A 291 -1.96 37.66 4.06
C ASN A 291 -1.28 37.79 2.69
N SER A 292 -0.09 37.20 2.49
CA SER A 292 0.55 37.13 1.17
C SER A 292 -0.11 36.16 0.19
N ASN A 293 -1.17 35.44 0.59
CA ASN A 293 -1.87 34.43 -0.21
C ASN A 293 -0.92 33.38 -0.85
N PRO A 294 -0.13 32.67 -0.03
CA PRO A 294 0.92 31.76 -0.49
C PRO A 294 0.43 30.52 -1.25
N ASP A 295 -0.87 30.19 -1.25
CA ASP A 295 -1.43 29.15 -2.12
C ASP A 295 -1.46 29.59 -3.60
N LYS A 296 -1.29 30.88 -3.89
CA LYS A 296 -1.15 31.41 -5.26
C LYS A 296 0.30 31.27 -5.75
N GLY A 297 0.63 30.10 -6.26
CA GLY A 297 1.89 29.83 -6.95
C GLY A 297 1.98 30.43 -8.37
N THR A 298 3.09 30.16 -9.04
CA THR A 298 3.34 30.51 -10.46
C THR A 298 3.05 29.35 -11.41
N VAL A 299 2.74 28.14 -10.92
CA VAL A 299 2.39 26.97 -11.76
C VAL A 299 1.14 26.27 -11.24
N ALA A 300 0.23 25.92 -12.14
CA ALA A 300 -0.98 25.15 -11.85
C ALA A 300 -1.39 24.31 -13.08
N GLY A 301 -1.71 23.03 -12.89
CA GLY A 301 -2.18 22.16 -13.98
C GLY A 301 -1.18 21.97 -15.13
N GLY A 302 0.12 22.15 -14.88
CA GLY A 302 1.18 22.05 -15.90
C GLY A 302 1.42 23.31 -16.72
N ALA A 303 0.60 24.35 -16.56
CA ALA A 303 0.84 25.67 -17.14
C ALA A 303 1.40 26.63 -16.06
N ALA A 304 2.16 27.63 -16.48
CA ALA A 304 2.71 28.65 -15.58
C ALA A 304 2.11 30.02 -15.85
N ILE A 305 2.18 30.92 -14.87
CA ILE A 305 1.90 32.35 -15.02
C ILE A 305 3.21 33.07 -14.78
N SER A 306 3.63 33.89 -15.74
CA SER A 306 4.84 34.69 -15.59
C SER A 306 4.59 35.81 -14.57
N PRO A 307 5.43 35.94 -13.52
CA PRO A 307 5.30 36.98 -12.52
C PRO A 307 5.71 38.37 -13.04
N TRP A 308 6.26 38.45 -14.25
CA TRP A 308 6.70 39.69 -14.90
C TRP A 308 5.56 40.39 -15.66
N ASP A 309 4.77 39.62 -16.41
CA ASP A 309 3.72 40.16 -17.29
C ASP A 309 2.31 39.67 -16.93
N GLY A 310 2.18 38.74 -15.97
CA GLY A 310 0.91 38.14 -15.55
C GLY A 310 0.28 37.20 -16.58
N LEU A 311 0.98 36.88 -17.68
CA LEU A 311 0.44 36.08 -18.78
C LEU A 311 0.83 34.60 -18.65
N THR A 312 -0.08 33.74 -19.14
CA THR A 312 0.12 32.29 -19.13
C THR A 312 1.28 31.87 -20.04
N ILE A 313 2.04 30.89 -19.58
CA ILE A 313 3.04 30.13 -20.32
C ILE A 313 2.49 28.71 -20.50
N ASN A 314 2.42 28.26 -21.74
CA ASN A 314 1.87 26.95 -22.10
C ASN A 314 2.75 25.82 -21.54
N GLY A 315 2.14 24.76 -21.02
CA GLY A 315 2.86 23.58 -20.53
C GLY A 315 3.71 22.87 -21.58
N GLU A 316 3.32 22.89 -22.85
CA GLU A 316 4.14 22.33 -23.94
C GLU A 316 5.42 23.13 -24.17
N TYR A 317 5.39 24.46 -24.00
CA TYR A 317 6.60 25.27 -24.01
C TYR A 317 7.52 24.90 -22.84
N ILE A 318 6.96 24.73 -21.63
CA ILE A 318 7.74 24.35 -20.44
C ILE A 318 8.43 22.99 -20.66
N LYS A 319 7.71 22.00 -21.20
CA LYS A 319 8.27 20.69 -21.54
C LYS A 319 9.36 20.80 -22.61
N ALA A 320 9.13 21.58 -23.67
CA ALA A 320 10.12 21.78 -24.73
C ALA A 320 11.41 22.45 -24.20
N GLU A 321 11.30 23.44 -23.31
CA GLU A 321 12.45 24.05 -22.65
C GLU A 321 13.20 23.04 -21.77
N ALA A 322 12.46 22.19 -21.03
CA ALA A 322 13.05 21.12 -20.21
C ALA A 322 13.79 20.08 -21.07
N GLN A 323 13.15 19.58 -22.12
CA GLN A 323 13.70 18.61 -23.08
C GLN A 323 14.91 19.17 -23.84
N ALA A 324 14.98 20.48 -24.04
CA ALA A 324 16.12 21.14 -24.65
C ALA A 324 17.23 21.52 -23.65
N GLY A 325 17.14 21.08 -22.38
CA GLY A 325 18.13 21.33 -21.34
C GLY A 325 18.18 22.78 -20.83
N ARG A 326 17.13 23.58 -21.09
CA ARG A 326 17.05 25.00 -20.69
C ARG A 326 16.24 25.25 -19.42
N MET A 327 15.77 24.20 -18.75
CA MET A 327 15.16 24.29 -17.43
C MET A 327 16.25 24.41 -16.36
N GLY A 328 16.19 25.48 -15.57
CA GLY A 328 17.13 25.74 -14.47
C GLY A 328 16.53 25.49 -13.09
N SER A 329 17.24 25.92 -12.05
CA SER A 329 16.79 25.95 -10.66
C SER A 329 17.21 27.25 -10.00
N ILE A 330 16.41 27.74 -9.06
CA ILE A 330 16.74 28.90 -8.22
C ILE A 330 16.46 28.57 -6.75
N LEU A 331 17.45 28.84 -5.89
CA LEU A 331 17.29 28.75 -4.44
C LEU A 331 16.39 29.90 -3.99
N TYR A 332 15.28 29.61 -3.30
CA TYR A 332 14.32 30.62 -2.88
C TYR A 332 14.15 30.73 -1.35
N ALA A 333 14.57 29.70 -0.59
CA ALA A 333 14.56 29.72 0.86
C ALA A 333 15.53 28.70 1.45
N VAL A 334 15.97 28.94 2.68
CA VAL A 334 16.75 27.99 3.48
C VAL A 334 16.04 27.76 4.80
N SER A 335 15.69 26.50 5.12
CA SER A 335 15.32 26.11 6.48
C SER A 335 16.59 25.97 7.30
N VAL A 336 16.63 26.56 8.48
CA VAL A 336 17.81 26.57 9.36
C VAL A 336 17.40 26.25 10.79
N ARG A 337 18.31 25.67 11.58
CA ARG A 337 18.16 25.56 13.03
C ARG A 337 19.22 26.37 13.75
N TYR A 338 18.81 27.16 14.73
CA TYR A 338 19.71 27.86 15.64
C TYR A 338 19.67 27.23 17.04
N PRO A 339 20.75 27.34 17.84
CA PRO A 339 20.72 26.98 19.25
C PRO A 339 19.57 27.69 19.97
N GLY A 340 18.78 26.93 20.74
CA GLY A 340 17.66 27.50 21.50
C GLY A 340 18.09 28.06 22.85
N ASN A 341 17.47 29.16 23.28
CA ASN A 341 17.74 29.81 24.57
C ASN A 341 16.77 29.32 25.67
N GLY A 342 16.55 28.00 25.80
CA GLY A 342 15.57 27.42 26.73
C GLY A 342 15.48 25.89 26.73
N ARG A 343 14.28 25.32 27.02
CA ARG A 343 14.06 23.85 27.06
C ARG A 343 14.29 23.14 25.72
N ALA A 344 14.16 23.85 24.59
CA ALA A 344 14.41 23.30 23.26
C ALA A 344 15.88 23.53 22.87
N LYS A 345 16.62 22.44 22.60
CA LYS A 345 18.03 22.50 22.18
C LYS A 345 18.23 23.26 20.87
N TRP A 346 17.26 23.18 19.97
CA TRP A 346 17.29 23.79 18.63
C TRP A 346 15.95 24.43 18.29
N ILE A 347 15.98 25.58 17.61
CA ILE A 347 14.80 26.28 17.08
C ILE A 347 14.92 26.32 15.56
N ARG A 348 13.94 25.71 14.86
CA ARG A 348 13.84 25.78 13.40
C ARG A 348 13.21 27.12 12.98
N THR A 349 13.80 27.77 11.99
CA THR A 349 13.28 28.96 11.31
C THR A 349 13.64 28.92 9.82
N PHE A 350 13.35 29.99 9.09
CA PHE A 350 13.64 30.13 7.67
C PHE A 350 14.32 31.48 7.40
N ARG A 351 15.15 31.52 6.36
CA ARG A 351 15.77 32.77 5.87
C ARG A 351 15.83 32.78 4.35
N PRO A 352 15.91 33.97 3.72
CA PRO A 352 16.22 34.03 2.30
C PRO A 352 17.66 33.53 2.05
N PRO A 353 17.98 33.14 0.81
CA PRO A 353 19.34 32.81 0.39
C PRO A 353 20.25 34.02 0.52
N ASN A 354 21.54 33.79 0.82
CA ASN A 354 22.56 34.84 0.83
C ASN A 354 23.77 34.46 -0.04
N GLU A 355 24.73 35.38 -0.16
CA GLU A 355 25.94 35.17 -0.97
C GLU A 355 26.74 33.92 -0.55
N THR A 356 26.76 33.57 0.74
CA THR A 356 27.44 32.35 1.20
C THR A 356 26.78 31.09 0.64
N ASP A 357 25.45 31.02 0.59
CA ASP A 357 24.75 29.89 0.00
C ASP A 357 25.00 29.79 -1.51
N LEU A 358 24.95 30.94 -2.22
CA LEU A 358 25.11 31.00 -3.67
C LEU A 358 26.54 30.62 -4.08
N HIS A 359 27.55 31.16 -3.41
CA HIS A 359 28.95 30.79 -3.66
C HIS A 359 29.21 29.31 -3.33
N ALA A 360 28.56 28.75 -2.31
CA ALA A 360 28.70 27.34 -1.98
C ALA A 360 28.11 26.42 -3.07
N ILE A 361 26.99 26.82 -3.70
CA ILE A 361 26.40 26.12 -4.85
C ILE A 361 27.36 26.20 -6.06
N GLU A 362 27.83 27.39 -6.41
CA GLU A 362 28.74 27.60 -7.55
C GLU A 362 30.07 26.85 -7.38
N ALA A 363 30.63 26.85 -6.16
CA ALA A 363 31.83 26.08 -5.84
C ALA A 363 31.61 24.57 -6.01
N ALA A 364 30.43 24.06 -5.62
CA ALA A 364 30.06 22.66 -5.80
C ALA A 364 29.91 22.30 -7.29
N GLU A 365 29.26 23.16 -8.07
CA GLU A 365 29.11 23.00 -9.52
C GLU A 365 30.46 22.97 -10.24
N THR A 366 31.38 23.85 -9.84
CA THR A 366 32.75 23.89 -10.37
C THR A 366 33.52 22.61 -10.02
N ALA A 367 33.45 22.17 -8.76
CA ALA A 367 34.12 20.96 -8.31
C ALA A 367 33.58 19.70 -9.00
N PHE A 368 32.26 19.58 -9.12
CA PHE A 368 31.63 18.47 -9.84
C PHE A 368 32.01 18.48 -11.32
N SER A 369 31.99 19.66 -11.97
CA SER A 369 32.36 19.77 -13.39
C SER A 369 33.80 19.28 -13.65
N ALA A 370 34.70 19.47 -12.69
CA ALA A 370 36.08 19.01 -12.78
C ALA A 370 36.23 17.48 -12.71
N CYS A 371 35.38 16.78 -11.95
CA CYS A 371 35.45 15.31 -11.81
C CYS A 371 34.43 14.55 -12.67
N LYS A 372 33.41 15.21 -13.23
CA LYS A 372 32.26 14.58 -13.91
C LYS A 372 32.66 13.55 -14.97
N ALA A 373 33.62 13.88 -15.84
CA ALA A 373 34.01 13.00 -16.94
C ALA A 373 34.67 11.71 -16.45
N GLU A 374 35.58 11.82 -15.47
CA GLU A 374 36.23 10.68 -14.83
C GLU A 374 35.22 9.84 -14.03
N TRP A 375 34.34 10.50 -13.26
CA TRP A 375 33.32 9.82 -12.47
C TRP A 375 32.29 9.07 -13.31
N LEU A 376 31.95 9.54 -14.51
CA LEU A 376 31.13 8.79 -15.46
C LEU A 376 31.87 7.57 -16.02
N ALA A 377 33.16 7.72 -16.33
CA ALA A 377 33.98 6.64 -16.86
C ALA A 377 34.20 5.52 -15.82
N ASP A 378 34.38 5.88 -14.55
CA ASP A 378 34.66 4.96 -13.45
C ASP A 378 33.41 4.41 -12.75
N GLY A 379 32.22 4.80 -13.22
CA GLY A 379 30.94 4.42 -12.60
C GLY A 379 30.83 4.92 -11.16
N ILE A 380 31.36 6.10 -10.85
CA ILE A 380 31.14 6.77 -9.57
C ILE A 380 29.76 7.43 -9.57
N ILE A 381 29.35 7.97 -10.73
CA ILE A 381 27.98 8.38 -11.02
C ILE A 381 27.43 7.54 -12.17
N PRO A 382 26.12 7.24 -12.19
CA PRO A 382 25.55 6.39 -13.22
C PRO A 382 25.59 7.08 -14.57
N SER A 383 25.65 6.30 -15.65
CA SER A 383 25.66 6.78 -17.04
C SER A 383 24.52 6.17 -17.87
N GLU A 384 23.73 5.29 -17.26
CA GLU A 384 22.64 4.58 -17.88
C GLU A 384 21.50 5.52 -18.27
N ALA A 385 21.00 5.35 -19.49
CA ALA A 385 19.79 6.03 -19.95
C ALA A 385 18.56 5.48 -19.22
N ILE A 386 17.58 6.34 -18.96
CA ILE A 386 16.29 5.97 -18.39
C ILE A 386 15.47 5.27 -19.49
N PRO A 387 15.07 3.99 -19.31
CA PRO A 387 14.25 3.30 -20.30
C PRO A 387 12.85 3.90 -20.40
N GLU A 388 12.23 3.82 -21.57
CA GLU A 388 10.80 4.09 -21.68
C GLU A 388 9.99 3.05 -20.88
N GLY A 389 9.03 3.54 -20.10
CA GLY A 389 8.28 2.72 -19.15
C GLY A 389 7.09 3.47 -18.59
N ASN A 390 6.27 2.79 -17.80
CA ASN A 390 5.03 3.36 -17.27
C ASN A 390 5.29 4.49 -16.26
N LYS A 391 6.29 4.31 -15.38
CA LYS A 391 6.72 5.24 -14.33
C LYS A 391 7.88 6.13 -14.77
N THR A 392 8.69 5.70 -15.73
CA THR A 392 9.84 6.46 -16.24
C THR A 392 9.47 7.46 -17.34
N ARG A 393 8.28 7.37 -17.95
CA ARG A 393 7.82 8.37 -18.93
C ARG A 393 7.69 9.78 -18.35
N GLU A 394 7.34 9.90 -17.08
CA GLU A 394 7.19 11.21 -16.43
C GLU A 394 8.50 12.01 -16.37
N PRO A 395 9.63 11.48 -15.86
CA PRO A 395 10.91 12.20 -15.91
C PRO A 395 11.39 12.45 -17.35
N LEU A 396 11.19 11.51 -18.28
CA LEU A 396 11.55 11.67 -19.70
C LEU A 396 10.83 12.86 -20.37
N ASN A 397 9.55 13.09 -20.03
CA ASN A 397 8.79 14.24 -20.55
C ASN A 397 9.39 15.60 -20.17
N TYR A 398 10.25 15.65 -19.15
CA TYR A 398 10.91 16.87 -18.68
C TYR A 398 12.43 16.82 -18.87
N GLY A 399 12.91 16.04 -19.84
CA GLY A 399 14.31 16.09 -20.28
C GLY A 399 15.32 15.38 -19.38
N MET A 400 14.88 14.60 -18.39
CA MET A 400 15.76 13.70 -17.64
C MET A 400 15.94 12.42 -18.45
N ILE A 401 17.07 12.27 -19.14
CA ILE A 401 17.32 11.18 -20.08
C ILE A 401 18.25 10.10 -19.50
N HIS A 402 19.06 10.45 -18.50
CA HIS A 402 19.90 9.53 -17.73
C HIS A 402 19.55 9.58 -16.25
N TRP A 403 19.86 8.53 -15.51
CA TRP A 403 19.54 8.46 -14.08
C TRP A 403 20.23 9.55 -13.24
N HIS A 404 21.43 9.98 -13.65
CA HIS A 404 22.12 11.09 -13.00
C HIS A 404 21.45 12.46 -13.22
N ASP A 405 20.53 12.59 -14.18
CA ASP A 405 19.77 13.84 -14.42
C ASP A 405 18.70 14.10 -13.33
N MET A 406 18.48 13.14 -12.43
CA MET A 406 17.58 13.28 -11.27
C MET A 406 18.25 13.99 -10.06
N PHE A 407 19.45 14.54 -10.25
CA PHE A 407 20.25 15.14 -9.18
C PHE A 407 20.81 16.49 -9.64
N SER A 408 20.90 17.45 -8.72
CA SER A 408 21.64 18.69 -8.96
C SER A 408 23.15 18.39 -9.05
N PRO A 409 23.97 19.25 -9.67
CA PRO A 409 25.43 19.08 -9.64
C PRO A 409 26.01 18.94 -8.22
N ARG A 410 25.46 19.68 -7.25
CA ARG A 410 25.88 19.57 -5.85
C ARG A 410 25.47 18.23 -5.22
N GLN A 411 24.27 17.73 -5.51
CA GLN A 411 23.84 16.39 -5.08
C GLN A 411 24.70 15.28 -5.72
N LEU A 412 25.06 15.41 -7.00
CA LEU A 412 25.99 14.50 -7.67
C LEU A 412 27.37 14.51 -7.02
N LEU A 413 27.88 15.69 -6.64
CA LEU A 413 29.12 15.81 -5.87
C LEU A 413 29.04 15.07 -4.52
N VAL A 414 27.93 15.21 -3.80
CA VAL A 414 27.68 14.55 -2.51
C VAL A 414 27.68 13.03 -2.67
N HIS A 415 26.88 12.50 -3.59
CA HIS A 415 26.75 11.05 -3.77
C HIS A 415 27.97 10.41 -4.41
N GLY A 416 28.61 11.05 -5.38
CA GLY A 416 29.86 10.56 -5.97
C GLY A 416 31.01 10.54 -4.96
N THR A 417 31.10 11.55 -4.08
CA THR A 417 32.07 11.55 -2.97
C THR A 417 31.86 10.36 -2.04
N PHE A 418 30.61 10.02 -1.72
CA PHE A 418 30.31 8.83 -0.94
C PHE A 418 30.80 7.54 -1.62
N VAL A 419 30.54 7.38 -2.92
CA VAL A 419 30.99 6.18 -3.67
C VAL A 419 32.50 6.05 -3.63
N GLU A 420 33.24 7.14 -3.89
CA GLU A 420 34.71 7.12 -3.83
C GLU A 420 35.24 6.76 -2.44
N GLU A 421 34.74 7.41 -1.39
CA GLU A 421 35.20 7.16 -0.03
C GLU A 421 34.80 5.77 0.47
N PHE A 422 33.62 5.29 0.08
CA PHE A 422 33.21 3.91 0.35
C PHE A 422 34.16 2.91 -0.31
N ARG A 423 34.46 3.08 -1.61
CA ARG A 423 35.39 2.21 -2.34
C ARG A 423 36.80 2.21 -1.72
N ARG A 424 37.28 3.35 -1.21
CA ARG A 424 38.55 3.45 -0.47
C ARG A 424 38.51 2.74 0.88
N LEU A 425 37.35 2.68 1.53
CA LEU A 425 37.16 2.01 2.82
C LEU A 425 37.19 0.48 2.71
N ILE A 426 36.75 -0.09 1.59
CA ILE A 426 36.66 -1.55 1.36
C ILE A 426 37.95 -2.31 1.75
N PRO A 427 39.14 -1.98 1.19
CA PRO A 427 40.36 -2.71 1.53
C PRO A 427 40.74 -2.59 3.01
N GLU A 428 40.52 -1.42 3.63
CA GLU A 428 40.86 -1.19 5.04
C GLU A 428 40.00 -2.06 5.98
N VAL A 429 38.71 -2.17 5.71
CA VAL A 429 37.81 -3.02 6.52
C VAL A 429 38.17 -4.50 6.35
N ARG A 430 38.46 -4.94 5.11
CA ARG A 430 38.84 -6.33 4.81
C ARG A 430 40.21 -6.72 5.36
N GLU A 431 41.09 -5.76 5.64
CA GLU A 431 42.37 -6.01 6.31
C GLU A 431 42.21 -6.24 7.82
N VAL A 432 41.22 -5.59 8.44
CA VAL A 432 41.01 -5.63 9.89
C VAL A 432 40.01 -6.70 10.34
N LEU A 433 38.93 -6.91 9.60
CA LEU A 433 37.84 -7.82 9.97
C LEU A 433 37.92 -9.14 9.19
N PRO A 434 37.46 -10.27 9.78
CA PRO A 434 37.29 -11.52 9.06
C PRO A 434 36.38 -11.35 7.83
N PRO A 435 36.58 -12.11 6.73
CA PRO A 435 35.90 -11.88 5.45
C PRO A 435 34.37 -11.73 5.53
N GLU A 436 33.69 -12.67 6.19
CA GLU A 436 32.22 -12.64 6.35
C GLU A 436 31.75 -11.39 7.09
N ARG A 437 32.43 -11.04 8.18
CA ARG A 437 32.11 -9.87 9.02
C ARG A 437 32.43 -8.56 8.28
N ALA A 438 33.53 -8.52 7.53
CA ALA A 438 33.92 -7.38 6.70
C ALA A 438 32.87 -7.11 5.63
N ASP A 439 32.46 -8.12 4.87
CA ASP A 439 31.45 -7.98 3.81
C ASP A 439 30.06 -7.65 4.38
N ALA A 440 29.72 -8.14 5.57
CA ALA A 440 28.50 -7.75 6.27
C ALA A 440 28.51 -6.25 6.65
N VAL A 441 29.58 -5.75 7.26
CA VAL A 441 29.73 -4.31 7.61
C VAL A 441 29.68 -3.47 6.34
N LEU A 442 30.49 -3.79 5.34
CA LEU A 442 30.58 -3.03 4.10
C LEU A 442 29.25 -3.03 3.33
N GLY A 443 28.58 -4.18 3.22
CA GLY A 443 27.29 -4.29 2.55
C GLY A 443 26.19 -3.48 3.25
N LEU A 444 26.15 -3.49 4.58
CA LEU A 444 25.23 -2.65 5.35
C LEU A 444 25.53 -1.15 5.16
N LEU A 445 26.80 -0.73 5.24
CA LEU A 445 27.19 0.66 5.03
C LEU A 445 26.87 1.15 3.61
N ALA A 446 27.00 0.29 2.59
CA ALA A 446 26.64 0.62 1.22
C ALA A 446 25.15 1.00 1.08
N LEU A 447 24.25 0.34 1.82
CA LEU A 447 22.80 0.63 1.81
C LEU A 447 22.45 2.04 2.34
N MET A 448 23.37 2.75 3.01
CA MET A 448 23.18 4.17 3.34
C MET A 448 22.93 5.01 2.09
N GLN A 449 23.50 4.61 0.95
CA GLN A 449 23.39 5.34 -0.31
C GLN A 449 21.96 5.41 -0.80
N GLY A 450 21.24 4.28 -0.91
CA GLY A 450 19.87 4.31 -1.39
C GLY A 450 18.94 5.14 -0.51
N LYS A 451 19.17 5.14 0.82
CA LYS A 451 18.46 6.07 1.71
C LYS A 451 18.80 7.54 1.43
N ALA A 452 20.07 7.86 1.21
CA ALA A 452 20.51 9.21 0.90
C ALA A 452 19.90 9.70 -0.42
N LEU A 453 19.97 8.89 -1.49
CA LEU A 453 19.39 9.18 -2.81
C LEU A 453 17.88 9.46 -2.71
N ASN A 454 17.15 8.70 -1.91
CA ASN A 454 15.71 8.89 -1.72
C ASN A 454 15.34 10.21 -1.02
N PHE A 455 16.26 10.82 -0.26
CA PHE A 455 16.01 12.08 0.46
C PHE A 455 16.76 13.29 -0.13
N ASP A 456 17.70 13.07 -1.06
CA ASP A 456 18.53 14.11 -1.64
C ASP A 456 18.64 13.99 -3.17
N ALA A 457 17.49 14.09 -3.83
CA ALA A 457 17.36 14.17 -5.29
C ALA A 457 16.50 15.38 -5.68
N ILE A 458 16.49 15.80 -6.94
CA ILE A 458 15.61 16.91 -7.41
C ILE A 458 14.12 16.52 -7.45
N LEU A 459 13.81 15.28 -7.05
CA LEU A 459 12.47 14.76 -6.85
C LEU A 459 12.07 14.69 -5.36
N ALA A 460 13.02 14.91 -4.43
CA ALA A 460 12.73 15.11 -3.01
C ALA A 460 12.19 16.53 -2.79
N SER A 461 11.30 16.73 -1.82
CA SER A 461 10.62 18.02 -1.64
C SER A 461 10.44 18.39 -0.16
N TRP A 462 9.89 19.57 0.09
CA TRP A 462 9.67 20.08 1.45
C TRP A 462 8.23 19.81 1.93
N HIS A 463 8.10 19.27 3.14
CA HIS A 463 6.81 19.01 3.76
C HIS A 463 6.36 20.19 4.64
N ALA A 464 5.79 21.24 4.06
CA ALA A 464 5.41 22.47 4.79
C ALA A 464 4.53 22.25 6.03
N SER A 465 3.65 21.24 6.05
CA SER A 465 2.81 20.97 7.24
C SER A 465 3.54 20.27 8.40
N ARG A 466 4.72 19.68 8.14
CA ARG A 466 5.54 18.96 9.13
C ARG A 466 6.91 19.61 9.35
N THR A 467 7.26 20.58 8.51
CA THR A 467 8.57 21.26 8.47
C THR A 467 9.76 20.30 8.41
N THR A 468 9.66 19.28 7.55
CA THR A 468 10.70 18.27 7.29
C THR A 468 10.90 18.01 5.80
N MET A 469 11.99 17.32 5.46
CA MET A 469 12.17 16.71 4.14
C MET A 469 11.07 15.69 3.85
N ARG A 470 10.71 15.60 2.57
CA ARG A 470 9.84 14.59 1.97
C ARG A 470 10.63 13.86 0.90
N SER A 471 10.72 12.54 1.02
CA SER A 471 11.48 11.69 0.11
C SER A 471 10.85 11.60 -1.29
N VAL A 472 11.65 11.15 -2.27
CA VAL A 472 11.22 10.81 -3.64
C VAL A 472 10.04 9.84 -3.59
N PHE A 473 10.22 8.71 -2.91
CA PHE A 473 9.22 7.64 -2.84
C PHE A 473 8.24 7.77 -1.66
N GLU A 474 7.88 9.00 -1.24
CA GLU A 474 6.67 9.17 -0.41
C GLU A 474 5.42 8.65 -1.15
N ARG A 475 5.49 8.65 -2.49
CA ARG A 475 4.55 7.97 -3.40
C ARG A 475 5.31 6.91 -4.19
N HIS A 476 4.62 5.85 -4.62
CA HIS A 476 5.21 4.76 -5.42
C HIS A 476 5.38 5.20 -6.91
N ASP A 477 6.06 6.32 -7.13
CA ASP A 477 6.26 6.95 -8.45
C ASP A 477 7.54 7.80 -8.50
N LEU A 478 7.89 8.25 -9.72
CA LEU A 478 8.98 9.18 -10.01
C LEU A 478 8.42 10.55 -10.41
N ALA A 479 7.35 10.99 -9.74
CA ALA A 479 6.60 12.16 -10.16
C ALA A 479 7.44 13.44 -10.14
N PHE A 480 7.41 14.16 -11.26
CA PHE A 480 8.08 15.44 -11.45
C PHE A 480 7.73 16.46 -10.36
N LYS A 481 8.73 17.16 -9.82
CA LYS A 481 8.54 18.20 -8.79
C LYS A 481 8.89 19.58 -9.32
N TRP A 482 7.94 20.50 -9.27
CA TRP A 482 8.13 21.92 -9.60
C TRP A 482 9.10 22.61 -8.63
N THR A 483 8.97 22.28 -7.35
CA THR A 483 9.90 22.69 -6.29
C THR A 483 10.49 21.45 -5.63
N TYR A 484 11.77 21.51 -5.30
CA TYR A 484 12.47 20.43 -4.62
C TYR A 484 13.23 20.97 -3.41
N ALA A 485 13.65 20.06 -2.54
CA ALA A 485 14.45 20.37 -1.38
C ALA A 485 15.74 19.54 -1.45
N GLU A 486 16.85 20.17 -1.11
CA GLU A 486 18.15 19.52 -0.97
C GLU A 486 18.50 19.41 0.52
N PHE A 487 18.93 18.22 0.93
CA PHE A 487 19.39 17.95 2.29
C PHE A 487 20.83 18.44 2.39
N GLU A 488 21.23 19.10 3.49
CA GLU A 488 22.65 19.43 3.69
C GLU A 488 23.51 18.16 3.68
N GLY A 489 24.43 18.09 2.70
CA GLY A 489 25.14 16.86 2.35
C GLY A 489 26.41 16.60 3.17
N ALA A 490 27.01 17.63 3.80
CA ALA A 490 28.30 17.50 4.47
C ALA A 490 28.19 17.06 5.93
N ARG A 491 27.24 17.62 6.68
CA ARG A 491 27.10 17.49 8.14
C ARG A 491 25.86 16.75 8.57
N GLU A 492 24.86 16.60 7.71
CA GLU A 492 23.55 16.06 8.12
C GLU A 492 23.15 14.78 7.38
N LEU A 493 23.18 14.73 6.04
CA LEU A 493 22.62 13.63 5.25
C LEU A 493 23.17 12.23 5.62
N TYR A 494 24.46 11.99 5.40
CA TYR A 494 25.07 10.68 5.68
C TYR A 494 25.19 10.33 7.17
N PRO A 495 25.47 11.27 8.10
CA PRO A 495 25.31 11.02 9.53
C PRO A 495 23.90 10.54 9.90
N TRP A 496 22.86 11.19 9.37
CA TRP A 496 21.49 10.75 9.56
C TRP A 496 21.26 9.36 8.96
N CYS A 497 21.74 9.09 7.75
CA CYS A 497 21.64 7.76 7.14
C CYS A 497 22.31 6.68 7.99
N LEU A 498 23.47 6.95 8.59
CA LEU A 498 24.17 6.02 9.48
C LEU A 498 23.33 5.75 10.74
N GLU A 499 22.81 6.78 11.39
CA GLU A 499 21.93 6.61 12.56
C GLU A 499 20.68 5.77 12.22
N GLN A 500 20.10 6.01 11.05
CA GLN A 500 18.96 5.22 10.58
C GLN A 500 19.32 3.77 10.28
N LEU A 501 20.47 3.52 9.65
CA LEU A 501 20.96 2.17 9.34
C LEU A 501 21.22 1.39 10.62
N VAL A 502 22.02 1.96 11.53
CA VAL A 502 22.39 1.30 12.79
C VAL A 502 21.15 1.02 13.64
N GLY A 503 20.26 2.01 13.79
CA GLY A 503 19.02 1.83 14.54
C GLY A 503 17.99 0.91 13.85
N ALA A 504 18.10 0.70 12.52
CA ALA A 504 17.33 -0.32 11.82
C ALA A 504 17.91 -1.71 12.09
N TYR A 505 19.22 -1.89 11.86
CA TYR A 505 19.91 -3.16 12.10
C TYR A 505 19.73 -3.67 13.53
N GLU A 506 20.01 -2.82 14.53
CA GLU A 506 19.84 -3.15 15.96
C GLU A 506 18.43 -3.65 16.26
N GLY A 507 17.40 -2.92 15.81
CA GLY A 507 16.03 -3.29 16.11
C GLY A 507 15.48 -4.42 15.25
N ILE A 508 16.16 -4.82 14.17
CA ILE A 508 15.89 -6.08 13.46
C ILE A 508 16.52 -7.23 14.25
N ALA A 509 17.81 -7.15 14.55
CA ALA A 509 18.52 -8.18 15.31
C ALA A 509 17.92 -8.43 16.70
N ASP A 510 17.49 -7.38 17.42
CA ASP A 510 16.86 -7.50 18.75
C ASP A 510 15.54 -8.28 18.72
N LEU A 511 14.79 -8.24 17.61
CA LEU A 511 13.53 -8.97 17.47
C LEU A 511 13.73 -10.48 17.26
N LEU A 512 14.92 -10.92 16.85
CA LEU A 512 15.28 -12.34 16.77
C LEU A 512 15.55 -12.97 18.14
N VAL A 513 15.78 -12.15 19.17
CA VAL A 513 16.11 -12.61 20.51
C VAL A 513 14.82 -13.01 21.26
N PRO A 514 14.77 -14.19 21.92
CA PRO A 514 13.63 -14.58 22.76
C PRO A 514 13.39 -13.58 23.90
N SER A 515 12.12 -13.42 24.30
CA SER A 515 11.74 -12.39 25.28
C SER A 515 12.29 -12.60 26.70
N ASP A 516 12.71 -13.83 27.02
CA ASP A 516 13.29 -14.23 28.30
C ASP A 516 14.83 -14.33 28.31
N ALA A 517 15.50 -14.05 27.18
CA ALA A 517 16.96 -14.10 27.08
C ALA A 517 17.64 -12.81 27.58
N HIS A 518 18.70 -12.94 28.40
CA HIS A 518 19.41 -11.82 29.03
C HIS A 518 20.33 -11.07 28.06
N PHE A 519 20.59 -9.77 28.33
CA PHE A 519 21.47 -8.89 27.52
C PHE A 519 22.94 -9.31 27.46
N ALA A 520 23.44 -10.03 28.47
CA ALA A 520 24.83 -10.44 28.55
C ALA A 520 25.16 -11.66 27.67
N ASP A 521 24.15 -12.46 27.30
CA ASP A 521 24.32 -13.69 26.50
C ASP A 521 24.21 -13.42 24.98
N ARG A 522 24.14 -12.14 24.57
CA ARG A 522 23.71 -11.68 23.22
C ARG A 522 24.83 -11.48 22.20
N VAL A 523 26.01 -12.03 22.47
CA VAL A 523 27.20 -11.74 21.65
C VAL A 523 27.19 -12.55 20.35
N GLU A 524 26.58 -13.74 20.31
CA GLU A 524 26.39 -14.55 19.09
C GLU A 524 25.04 -15.30 19.19
N LEU A 525 24.29 -15.45 18.09
CA LEU A 525 22.95 -16.09 18.05
C LEU A 525 23.00 -17.63 18.16
N ASP A 526 24.03 -18.20 18.77
CA ASP A 526 24.27 -19.65 18.88
C ASP A 526 23.21 -20.40 19.71
N PHE A 527 22.27 -19.69 20.34
CA PHE A 527 21.13 -20.27 21.06
C PHE A 527 19.96 -19.28 21.16
N PRO A 528 18.70 -19.65 20.85
CA PRO A 528 18.21 -20.70 19.98
C PRO A 528 17.47 -20.07 18.79
N VAL A 529 18.18 -19.73 17.71
CA VAL A 529 17.51 -19.53 16.42
C VAL A 529 18.20 -20.44 15.39
N PRO A 530 18.07 -21.77 15.52
CA PRO A 530 18.71 -22.70 14.61
C PRO A 530 17.83 -22.86 13.37
N GLY A 531 17.96 -21.91 12.44
CA GLY A 531 17.42 -22.01 11.08
C GLY A 531 18.42 -21.39 10.12
N SER A 532 18.78 -22.09 9.05
CA SER A 532 19.66 -21.51 8.03
C SER A 532 18.86 -20.57 7.13
N VAL A 533 19.30 -19.33 7.00
CA VAL A 533 18.77 -18.40 5.99
C VAL A 533 19.62 -18.46 4.74
N THR A 534 18.95 -18.62 3.60
CA THR A 534 19.54 -18.46 2.27
C THR A 534 18.80 -17.37 1.50
N VAL A 535 19.53 -16.39 0.99
CA VAL A 535 18.98 -15.36 0.10
C VAL A 535 19.52 -15.58 -1.31
N THR A 536 18.62 -15.68 -2.28
CA THR A 536 18.96 -15.79 -3.70
C THR A 536 18.37 -14.65 -4.51
N ARG A 537 19.01 -14.34 -5.64
CA ARG A 537 18.43 -13.48 -6.67
C ARG A 537 18.11 -14.30 -7.91
N GLY A 538 16.86 -14.37 -8.29
CA GLY A 538 16.43 -15.23 -9.39
C GLY A 538 14.97 -15.05 -9.79
N ASN A 539 14.64 -15.51 -10.99
CA ASN A 539 13.27 -15.56 -11.46
C ASN A 539 12.49 -16.64 -10.68
N ALA A 540 11.43 -16.25 -10.00
CA ALA A 540 10.57 -17.16 -9.23
C ALA A 540 9.88 -18.25 -10.10
N GLY A 541 9.77 -18.03 -11.42
CA GLY A 541 9.36 -19.05 -12.39
C GLY A 541 10.47 -20.02 -12.81
N ASN A 542 11.63 -19.97 -12.15
CA ASN A 542 12.72 -20.93 -12.28
C ASN A 542 13.53 -21.02 -10.98
N LEU A 543 13.13 -21.93 -10.09
CA LEU A 543 13.78 -22.19 -8.80
C LEU A 543 14.74 -23.38 -8.89
N ALA A 544 15.52 -23.51 -9.97
CA ALA A 544 16.42 -24.66 -10.18
C ALA A 544 17.43 -24.90 -9.04
N GLY A 545 17.75 -23.89 -8.23
CA GLY A 545 18.58 -24.02 -7.02
C GLY A 545 17.87 -24.68 -5.83
N VAL A 546 16.57 -24.95 -5.93
CA VAL A 546 15.74 -25.56 -4.88
C VAL A 546 15.26 -26.93 -5.34
N GLU A 547 15.53 -27.94 -4.53
CA GLU A 547 15.17 -29.33 -4.82
C GLU A 547 13.65 -29.51 -4.88
N SER A 548 13.18 -30.43 -5.76
CA SER A 548 11.77 -30.77 -5.85
C SER A 548 11.28 -31.44 -4.57
N SER A 549 10.05 -31.14 -4.15
CA SER A 549 9.43 -31.70 -2.94
C SER A 549 10.29 -31.55 -1.67
N SER A 550 10.99 -30.43 -1.53
CA SER A 550 11.84 -30.12 -0.37
C SER A 550 11.17 -29.19 0.64
N GLN A 551 10.26 -28.33 0.20
CA GLN A 551 9.70 -27.26 1.02
C GLN A 551 8.43 -27.72 1.72
N THR A 552 8.36 -27.54 3.03
CA THR A 552 7.15 -27.84 3.82
C THR A 552 6.12 -26.74 3.68
N LEU A 553 6.58 -25.49 3.65
CA LEU A 553 5.75 -24.31 3.42
C LEU A 553 6.30 -23.46 2.27
N VAL A 554 5.46 -23.20 1.26
CA VAL A 554 5.65 -22.08 0.34
C VAL A 554 4.74 -20.95 0.82
N CYS A 555 5.29 -19.88 1.37
CA CYS A 555 4.51 -18.71 1.76
C CYS A 555 4.90 -17.54 0.87
N ILE A 556 3.97 -17.02 0.08
CA ILE A 556 4.27 -16.12 -1.04
C ILE A 556 3.38 -14.87 -1.02
N ASP A 557 3.98 -13.71 -1.24
CA ASP A 557 3.32 -12.43 -1.50
C ASP A 557 3.67 -11.97 -2.93
N PRO A 558 3.00 -12.50 -3.98
CA PRO A 558 3.41 -12.26 -5.35
C PRO A 558 3.13 -10.81 -5.81
N PRO A 559 3.83 -10.32 -6.84
CA PRO A 559 3.58 -9.00 -7.42
C PRO A 559 2.13 -8.79 -7.87
N TYR A 560 1.58 -7.63 -7.55
CA TYR A 560 0.17 -7.29 -7.81
C TYR A 560 -0.03 -6.60 -9.17
N TYR A 561 -0.27 -7.39 -10.21
CA TYR A 561 -0.76 -6.92 -11.51
C TYR A 561 -0.08 -5.61 -11.99
N ASP A 562 -0.77 -4.46 -12.00
CA ASP A 562 -0.28 -3.15 -12.43
C ASP A 562 -0.01 -2.15 -11.27
N ASN A 563 0.01 -2.62 -10.02
CA ASN A 563 0.07 -1.76 -8.82
C ASN A 563 1.42 -1.04 -8.66
N VAL A 564 2.52 -1.76 -8.82
CA VAL A 564 3.89 -1.22 -8.72
C VAL A 564 4.73 -1.80 -9.86
N MET A 565 5.54 -0.95 -10.50
CA MET A 565 6.50 -1.35 -11.53
C MET A 565 7.89 -1.40 -10.87
N TYR A 566 8.21 -2.48 -10.16
CA TYR A 566 9.38 -2.53 -9.26
C TYR A 566 10.67 -2.32 -10.03
N ALA A 567 10.85 -2.95 -11.18
CA ALA A 567 12.06 -2.78 -12.01
C ALA A 567 12.31 -1.29 -12.33
N GLU A 568 11.29 -0.61 -12.89
CA GLU A 568 11.37 0.80 -13.28
C GLU A 568 11.68 1.75 -12.11
N LEU A 569 11.18 1.46 -10.91
CA LEU A 569 11.44 2.29 -9.74
C LEU A 569 12.78 1.95 -9.06
N SER A 570 13.15 0.66 -9.03
CA SER A 570 14.36 0.18 -8.38
C SER A 570 15.64 0.63 -9.08
N ASP A 571 15.58 0.85 -10.41
CA ASP A 571 16.73 1.33 -11.18
C ASP A 571 17.23 2.71 -10.72
N PHE A 572 16.37 3.52 -10.08
CA PHE A 572 16.80 4.75 -9.41
C PHE A 572 17.91 4.51 -8.38
N PHE A 573 17.89 3.35 -7.70
CA PHE A 573 18.90 2.93 -6.75
C PHE A 573 19.95 2.02 -7.40
N GLY A 574 19.50 1.02 -8.18
CA GLY A 574 20.34 -0.06 -8.69
C GLY A 574 21.54 0.42 -9.51
N VAL A 575 21.38 1.49 -10.31
CA VAL A 575 22.47 2.07 -11.10
C VAL A 575 23.58 2.70 -10.26
N TRP A 576 23.26 3.15 -9.04
CA TRP A 576 24.24 3.61 -8.06
C TRP A 576 24.78 2.44 -7.24
N GLU A 577 23.89 1.56 -6.78
CA GLU A 577 24.23 0.49 -5.84
C GLU A 577 25.06 -0.62 -6.46
N GLN A 578 24.97 -0.85 -7.78
CA GLN A 578 25.89 -1.77 -8.49
C GLN A 578 27.38 -1.38 -8.29
N HIS A 579 27.64 -0.11 -8.00
CA HIS A 579 28.98 0.45 -7.82
C HIS A 579 29.43 0.54 -6.36
N THR A 580 28.54 0.22 -5.41
CA THR A 580 28.80 0.16 -3.96
C THR A 580 28.45 -1.23 -3.43
N VAL A 581 27.16 -1.54 -3.27
CA VAL A 581 26.66 -2.85 -2.85
C VAL A 581 27.16 -3.96 -3.79
N GLY A 582 27.14 -3.75 -5.11
CA GLY A 582 27.64 -4.72 -6.09
C GLY A 582 29.15 -5.01 -6.00
N ALA A 583 29.94 -4.11 -5.38
CA ALA A 583 31.35 -4.38 -5.10
C ALA A 583 31.55 -5.34 -3.92
N ILE A 584 30.51 -5.55 -3.09
CA ILE A 584 30.50 -6.42 -1.92
C ILE A 584 29.71 -7.70 -2.18
N TRP A 585 28.52 -7.58 -2.79
CA TRP A 585 27.61 -8.70 -3.10
C TRP A 585 27.38 -8.82 -4.62
N PRO A 586 28.41 -9.16 -5.41
CA PRO A 586 28.31 -9.22 -6.88
C PRO A 586 27.34 -10.31 -7.38
N ASP A 587 27.07 -11.34 -6.57
CA ASP A 587 26.10 -12.39 -6.88
C ASP A 587 24.65 -11.88 -6.88
N LEU A 588 24.35 -10.88 -6.04
CA LEU A 588 23.04 -10.22 -5.98
C LEU A 588 22.97 -8.97 -6.87
N MET A 589 24.09 -8.46 -7.37
CA MET A 589 24.14 -7.32 -8.28
C MET A 589 25.09 -7.61 -9.44
N PRO A 590 24.67 -8.43 -10.43
CA PRO A 590 25.51 -8.78 -11.58
C PRO A 590 25.77 -7.61 -12.56
N GLY A 591 25.27 -6.40 -12.26
CA GLY A 591 25.39 -5.19 -13.07
C GLY A 591 24.23 -4.98 -14.06
N GLY A 592 24.08 -3.73 -14.49
CA GLY A 592 23.03 -3.31 -15.42
C GLY A 592 21.68 -3.03 -14.75
N LEU A 593 20.70 -2.70 -15.58
CA LEU A 593 19.33 -2.40 -15.14
C LEU A 593 18.61 -3.67 -14.64
N ALA A 594 17.62 -3.48 -13.78
CA ALA A 594 16.75 -4.53 -13.27
C ALA A 594 16.11 -5.34 -14.41
N ASP A 595 15.84 -6.61 -14.16
CA ASP A 595 15.19 -7.50 -15.12
C ASP A 595 13.69 -7.18 -15.26
N ALA A 596 13.42 -6.08 -15.96
CA ALA A 596 12.09 -5.65 -16.30
C ALA A 596 11.39 -6.61 -17.28
N LYS A 597 12.09 -7.56 -17.91
CA LYS A 597 11.44 -8.48 -18.85
C LYS A 597 10.78 -9.64 -18.12
N ASN A 598 11.44 -10.20 -17.11
CA ASN A 598 10.94 -11.35 -16.37
C ASN A 598 10.08 -11.00 -15.15
N GLU A 599 9.99 -9.72 -14.78
CA GLU A 599 9.10 -9.26 -13.71
C GLU A 599 7.62 -9.58 -14.01
N ALA A 600 6.95 -10.21 -13.05
CA ALA A 600 5.54 -10.61 -13.12
C ALA A 600 4.59 -9.42 -12.82
N VAL A 601 4.58 -8.42 -13.70
CA VAL A 601 3.65 -7.27 -13.63
C VAL A 601 2.97 -7.02 -14.97
N ALA A 602 1.73 -6.54 -14.94
CA ALA A 602 0.94 -6.18 -16.11
C ALA A 602 1.36 -4.79 -16.64
N ASN A 603 2.56 -4.70 -17.21
CA ASN A 603 3.11 -3.45 -17.71
C ASN A 603 2.76 -3.22 -19.19
N VAL A 604 1.77 -2.35 -19.42
CA VAL A 604 1.31 -1.98 -20.77
C VAL A 604 2.40 -1.29 -21.61
N ALA A 605 3.37 -0.62 -20.98
CA ALA A 605 4.44 0.07 -21.69
C ALA A 605 5.34 -0.91 -22.47
N ARG A 606 5.49 -2.16 -22.00
CA ARG A 606 6.26 -3.22 -22.69
C ARG A 606 5.68 -3.60 -24.06
N PHE A 607 4.40 -3.31 -24.28
CA PHE A 607 3.66 -3.64 -25.49
C PHE A 607 3.21 -2.40 -26.25
N ALA A 608 3.88 -1.25 -26.05
CA ALA A 608 3.49 0.03 -26.66
C ALA A 608 3.29 -0.06 -28.19
N ASP A 609 4.15 -0.82 -28.87
CA ASP A 609 4.12 -1.02 -30.33
C ASP A 609 2.99 -1.96 -30.81
N SER A 610 2.26 -2.61 -29.91
CA SER A 610 1.19 -3.57 -30.23
C SER A 610 -0.18 -2.93 -30.46
N GLY A 611 -0.24 -1.60 -30.58
CA GLY A 611 -1.46 -0.85 -30.89
C GLY A 611 -2.61 -1.16 -29.92
N ARG A 612 -3.77 -1.56 -30.45
CA ARG A 612 -4.97 -1.86 -29.65
C ARG A 612 -4.85 -3.11 -28.77
N LYS A 613 -3.90 -4.01 -29.03
CA LYS A 613 -3.71 -5.28 -28.30
C LYS A 613 -2.79 -5.17 -27.08
N LYS A 614 -2.17 -4.01 -26.84
CA LYS A 614 -1.18 -3.84 -25.76
C LYS A 614 -1.68 -4.24 -24.37
N LYS A 615 -2.95 -3.94 -24.06
CA LYS A 615 -3.55 -4.28 -22.76
C LYS A 615 -3.74 -5.78 -22.60
N SER A 616 -4.27 -6.47 -23.63
CA SER A 616 -4.50 -7.91 -23.57
C SER A 616 -3.20 -8.71 -23.56
N LEU A 617 -2.16 -8.25 -24.27
CA LEU A 617 -0.84 -8.87 -24.22
C LEU A 617 -0.16 -8.71 -22.85
N ALA A 618 -0.30 -7.55 -22.21
CA ALA A 618 0.20 -7.34 -20.85
C ALA A 618 -0.48 -8.25 -19.81
N VAL A 619 -1.79 -8.49 -19.96
CA VAL A 619 -2.55 -9.45 -19.12
C VAL A 619 -2.01 -10.87 -19.33
N ALA A 620 -1.86 -11.29 -20.59
CA ALA A 620 -1.40 -12.64 -20.94
C ALA A 620 0.04 -12.90 -20.48
N ASP A 621 0.94 -11.93 -20.61
CA ASP A 621 2.32 -11.99 -20.12
C ASP A 621 2.36 -12.15 -18.58
N TYR A 622 1.57 -11.35 -17.87
CA TYR A 622 1.44 -11.48 -16.41
C TYR A 622 0.90 -12.86 -16.01
N GLN A 623 -0.18 -13.34 -16.65
CA GLN A 623 -0.76 -14.65 -16.39
C GLN A 623 0.25 -15.78 -16.59
N ALA A 624 0.98 -15.77 -17.71
CA ALA A 624 1.99 -16.79 -18.02
C ALA A 624 3.12 -16.82 -16.98
N LYS A 625 3.58 -15.65 -16.52
CA LYS A 625 4.60 -15.56 -15.48
C LYS A 625 4.09 -16.05 -14.13
N MET A 626 2.89 -15.65 -13.72
CA MET A 626 2.27 -16.14 -12.48
C MET A 626 2.07 -17.65 -12.50
N GLN A 627 1.61 -18.21 -13.62
CA GLN A 627 1.50 -19.66 -13.79
C GLN A 627 2.86 -20.36 -13.68
N SER A 628 3.91 -19.79 -14.28
CA SER A 628 5.28 -20.32 -14.15
C SER A 628 5.78 -20.30 -12.70
N ILE A 629 5.54 -19.21 -11.97
CA ILE A 629 5.88 -19.08 -10.55
C ILE A 629 5.15 -20.15 -9.73
N PHE A 630 3.85 -20.32 -9.91
CA PHE A 630 3.10 -21.34 -9.16
C PHE A 630 3.47 -22.76 -9.57
N ALA A 631 3.82 -23.02 -10.83
CA ALA A 631 4.32 -24.32 -11.24
C ALA A 631 5.64 -24.68 -10.52
N GLU A 632 6.55 -23.72 -10.36
CA GLU A 632 7.76 -23.92 -9.56
C GLU A 632 7.43 -24.07 -8.07
N CYS A 633 6.48 -23.31 -7.53
CA CYS A 633 5.99 -23.51 -6.16
C CYS A 633 5.45 -24.93 -5.96
N ASN A 634 4.68 -25.46 -6.93
CA ASN A 634 4.17 -26.84 -6.87
C ASN A 634 5.33 -27.85 -6.90
N ARG A 635 6.32 -27.64 -7.77
CA ARG A 635 7.49 -28.52 -7.88
C ARG A 635 8.28 -28.61 -6.57
N VAL A 636 8.57 -27.47 -5.93
CA VAL A 636 9.42 -27.43 -4.72
C VAL A 636 8.65 -27.82 -3.45
N LEU A 637 7.33 -27.63 -3.42
CA LEU A 637 6.50 -28.00 -2.27
C LEU A 637 6.45 -29.53 -2.12
N ARG A 638 6.53 -30.03 -0.88
CA ARG A 638 6.26 -31.43 -0.56
C ARG A 638 4.81 -31.80 -0.89
N ASP A 639 4.54 -33.09 -1.10
CA ASP A 639 3.18 -33.55 -1.41
C ASP A 639 2.22 -33.35 -0.23
N ASP A 640 2.74 -33.48 1.00
CA ASP A 640 2.03 -33.19 2.25
C ASP A 640 2.12 -31.72 2.68
N GLY A 641 2.87 -30.88 1.96
CA GLY A 641 3.14 -29.48 2.30
C GLY A 641 1.96 -28.53 2.09
N VAL A 642 2.14 -27.29 2.52
CA VAL A 642 1.16 -26.19 2.41
C VAL A 642 1.74 -25.08 1.55
N MET A 643 0.95 -24.53 0.64
CA MET A 643 1.23 -23.22 0.06
C MET A 643 0.26 -22.20 0.65
N THR A 644 0.74 -21.01 1.02
CA THR A 644 -0.13 -19.91 1.42
C THR A 644 0.20 -18.67 0.61
N VAL A 645 -0.79 -18.19 -0.14
CA VAL A 645 -0.68 -17.01 -0.99
C VAL A 645 -1.32 -15.83 -0.28
N MET A 646 -0.53 -14.80 0.02
CA MET A 646 -1.06 -13.50 0.45
C MET A 646 -1.40 -12.72 -0.80
N PHE A 647 -2.68 -12.48 -1.05
CA PHE A 647 -3.10 -11.73 -2.22
C PHE A 647 -4.32 -10.88 -1.95
N THR A 648 -4.30 -9.63 -2.46
CA THR A 648 -5.52 -8.86 -2.65
C THR A 648 -5.44 -8.02 -3.91
N HIS A 649 -6.49 -8.08 -4.70
CA HIS A 649 -6.72 -7.14 -5.79
C HIS A 649 -8.19 -6.71 -5.88
N LYS A 650 -8.43 -5.48 -6.34
CA LYS A 650 -9.79 -4.89 -6.41
C LYS A 650 -10.58 -5.33 -7.65
N ARG A 651 -9.87 -5.73 -8.69
CA ARG A 651 -10.41 -6.11 -10.00
C ARG A 651 -10.61 -7.63 -10.03
N ALA A 652 -11.82 -8.07 -10.41
CA ALA A 652 -12.13 -9.48 -10.59
C ALA A 652 -11.18 -10.12 -11.61
N GLU A 653 -10.76 -9.37 -12.64
CA GLU A 653 -9.82 -9.83 -13.67
C GLU A 653 -8.47 -10.31 -13.10
N ALA A 654 -8.02 -9.72 -11.98
CA ALA A 654 -6.78 -10.16 -11.34
C ALA A 654 -6.99 -11.44 -10.51
N TRP A 655 -8.18 -11.63 -9.93
CA TRP A 655 -8.57 -12.88 -9.26
C TRP A 655 -8.80 -14.00 -10.27
N ASP A 656 -9.36 -13.68 -11.43
CA ASP A 656 -9.47 -14.59 -12.56
C ASP A 656 -8.09 -15.09 -12.99
N THR A 657 -7.16 -14.16 -13.21
CA THR A 657 -5.79 -14.48 -13.59
C THR A 657 -5.07 -15.32 -12.54
N LEU A 658 -5.15 -14.93 -11.26
CA LEU A 658 -4.52 -15.65 -10.15
C LEU A 658 -5.13 -17.04 -9.95
N GLY A 659 -6.46 -17.12 -9.90
CA GLY A 659 -7.21 -18.37 -9.70
C GLY A 659 -6.91 -19.36 -10.81
N MET A 660 -6.91 -18.91 -12.07
CA MET A 660 -6.52 -19.73 -13.21
C MET A 660 -5.08 -20.21 -13.08
N ALA A 661 -4.13 -19.32 -12.76
CA ALA A 661 -2.72 -19.68 -12.61
C ALA A 661 -2.49 -20.72 -11.49
N LEU A 662 -3.18 -20.61 -10.36
CA LEU A 662 -3.12 -21.57 -9.26
C LEU A 662 -3.67 -22.94 -9.67
N MET A 663 -4.84 -22.96 -10.29
CA MET A 663 -5.51 -24.19 -10.69
C MET A 663 -4.73 -24.90 -11.80
N GLU A 664 -4.24 -24.19 -12.81
CA GLU A 664 -3.38 -24.73 -13.87
C GLU A 664 -2.03 -25.25 -13.33
N ALA A 665 -1.49 -24.63 -12.27
CA ALA A 665 -0.27 -25.09 -11.60
C ALA A 665 -0.48 -26.32 -10.69
N GLY A 666 -1.70 -26.89 -10.63
CA GLY A 666 -1.95 -28.12 -9.87
C GLY A 666 -2.32 -27.90 -8.41
N PHE A 667 -2.82 -26.73 -8.02
CA PHE A 667 -3.28 -26.46 -6.66
C PHE A 667 -4.80 -26.52 -6.51
N THR A 668 -5.22 -26.95 -5.32
CA THR A 668 -6.56 -26.77 -4.77
C THR A 668 -6.50 -25.72 -3.67
N ILE A 669 -7.52 -24.86 -3.58
CA ILE A 669 -7.67 -23.87 -2.51
C ILE A 669 -8.54 -24.49 -1.42
N GLU A 670 -7.97 -24.69 -0.23
CA GLU A 670 -8.63 -25.33 0.91
C GLU A 670 -9.44 -24.35 1.75
N SER A 671 -8.89 -23.15 1.95
CA SER A 671 -9.52 -22.11 2.75
C SER A 671 -9.00 -20.73 2.35
N SER A 672 -9.70 -19.70 2.80
CA SER A 672 -9.27 -18.32 2.59
C SER A 672 -9.66 -17.43 3.75
N TRP A 673 -8.82 -16.44 4.06
CA TRP A 673 -8.97 -15.60 5.23
C TRP A 673 -8.68 -14.14 4.93
N PRO A 674 -9.64 -13.22 5.10
CA PRO A 674 -9.41 -11.79 4.96
C PRO A 674 -8.81 -11.20 6.25
N VAL A 675 -7.66 -10.53 6.17
CA VAL A 675 -7.06 -9.80 7.29
C VAL A 675 -6.87 -8.34 6.91
N ASN A 676 -7.38 -7.42 7.74
CA ASN A 676 -7.18 -5.99 7.56
C ASN A 676 -5.70 -5.60 7.71
N THR A 677 -5.00 -5.33 6.61
CA THR A 677 -3.55 -5.04 6.62
C THR A 677 -3.20 -3.58 6.33
N GLU A 678 -4.14 -2.77 5.84
CA GLU A 678 -3.91 -1.37 5.47
C GLU A 678 -4.35 -0.35 6.54
N SER A 679 -3.76 0.84 6.52
CA SER A 679 -4.04 1.93 7.49
C SER A 679 -5.22 2.82 7.06
N GLU A 680 -6.15 3.09 7.99
CA GLU A 680 -7.30 3.98 7.78
C GLU A 680 -6.90 5.43 7.43
N GLN A 681 -5.72 5.90 7.86
CA GLN A 681 -5.23 7.24 7.52
C GLN A 681 -4.65 7.32 6.10
N SER A 682 -4.19 6.18 5.55
CA SER A 682 -3.79 6.08 4.15
C SER A 682 -5.00 6.28 3.24
N LEU A 683 -6.22 5.88 3.64
CA LEU A 683 -7.45 6.13 2.89
C LEU A 683 -7.80 7.63 2.79
N HIS A 684 -7.43 8.43 3.80
CA HIS A 684 -7.71 9.87 3.84
C HIS A 684 -6.67 10.73 3.10
N GLN A 685 -5.42 10.24 2.93
CA GLN A 685 -4.34 10.97 2.26
C GLN A 685 -3.91 10.38 0.90
N ALA A 686 -4.08 9.07 0.69
CA ALA A 686 -3.93 8.41 -0.59
C ALA A 686 -5.31 8.26 -1.25
N LYS A 687 -5.67 9.26 -2.05
CA LYS A 687 -6.52 8.96 -3.21
C LYS A 687 -5.80 7.86 -4.00
N MET A 688 -6.52 6.79 -4.34
CA MET A 688 -6.18 5.70 -5.28
C MET A 688 -5.79 4.34 -4.64
N ASN A 689 -6.59 3.31 -4.95
CA ASN A 689 -6.18 1.94 -5.27
C ASN A 689 -5.71 0.88 -4.23
N ALA A 690 -5.57 1.12 -2.92
CA ALA A 690 -5.35 0.01 -1.94
C ALA A 690 -6.67 -0.56 -1.36
N ALA A 691 -6.85 -1.89 -1.32
CA ALA A 691 -7.97 -2.56 -0.63
C ALA A 691 -7.57 -2.80 0.83
N ALA A 692 -8.52 -2.71 1.78
CA ALA A 692 -8.18 -2.64 3.20
C ALA A 692 -7.71 -4.00 3.78
N SER A 693 -8.16 -5.11 3.19
CA SER A 693 -7.84 -6.47 3.61
C SER A 693 -6.90 -7.21 2.65
N THR A 694 -5.89 -7.92 3.16
CA THR A 694 -5.13 -8.97 2.45
C THR A 694 -5.85 -10.31 2.61
N ILE A 695 -6.05 -11.08 1.54
CA ILE A 695 -6.63 -12.43 1.62
C ILE A 695 -5.52 -13.46 1.63
N MET A 696 -5.50 -14.33 2.64
CA MET A 696 -4.61 -15.48 2.73
C MET A 696 -5.32 -16.67 2.09
N LEU A 697 -4.89 -17.10 0.89
CA LEU A 697 -5.37 -18.33 0.27
C LEU A 697 -4.50 -19.50 0.71
N VAL A 698 -5.10 -20.49 1.35
CA VAL A 698 -4.41 -21.71 1.75
C VAL A 698 -4.60 -22.74 0.64
N CYS A 699 -3.49 -23.19 0.08
CA CYS A 699 -3.44 -24.06 -1.08
C CYS A 699 -2.71 -25.35 -0.78
N ARG A 700 -3.12 -26.40 -1.47
CA ARG A 700 -2.60 -27.75 -1.36
C ARG A 700 -2.37 -28.32 -2.75
N LYS A 701 -1.37 -29.18 -2.93
CA LYS A 701 -1.26 -29.96 -4.17
C LYS A 701 -2.56 -30.73 -4.37
N ARG A 702 -3.14 -30.61 -5.56
CA ARG A 702 -4.36 -31.31 -5.95
C ARG A 702 -4.06 -32.80 -6.11
N GLU A 703 -4.94 -33.62 -5.57
CA GLU A 703 -4.89 -35.07 -5.77
C GLU A 703 -5.52 -35.43 -7.12
N ASP A 704 -4.98 -36.46 -7.80
CA ASP A 704 -5.55 -36.94 -9.06
C ASP A 704 -6.96 -37.48 -8.83
N HIS A 705 -7.96 -36.79 -9.40
CA HIS A 705 -9.34 -37.23 -9.34
C HIS A 705 -9.65 -38.16 -10.53
N SER A 706 -10.07 -39.40 -10.25
CA SER A 706 -10.48 -40.37 -11.28
C SER A 706 -11.94 -40.19 -11.74
N GLY A 707 -12.54 -39.03 -11.47
CA GLY A 707 -13.94 -38.71 -11.80
C GLY A 707 -14.15 -38.27 -13.25
N GLY A 708 -15.42 -38.22 -13.68
CA GLY A 708 -15.79 -37.66 -14.99
C GLY A 708 -15.58 -36.13 -15.06
N THR A 709 -15.71 -35.56 -16.25
CA THR A 709 -15.58 -34.10 -16.47
C THR A 709 -16.69 -33.32 -15.74
N PRO A 710 -16.36 -32.49 -14.74
CA PRO A 710 -17.35 -31.70 -14.02
C PRO A 710 -17.77 -30.46 -14.81
N TYR A 711 -19.04 -30.11 -14.71
CA TYR A 711 -19.64 -28.93 -15.32
C TYR A 711 -20.00 -27.88 -14.27
N PHE A 712 -19.87 -26.60 -14.61
CA PHE A 712 -20.12 -25.51 -13.65
C PHE A 712 -21.58 -25.46 -13.21
N GLU A 713 -22.51 -25.84 -14.07
CA GLU A 713 -23.94 -25.90 -13.78
C GLU A 713 -24.28 -26.87 -12.63
N ASP A 714 -23.45 -27.91 -12.43
CA ASP A 714 -23.58 -28.84 -11.31
C ASP A 714 -22.99 -28.28 -10.00
N LEU A 715 -22.01 -27.37 -10.11
CA LEU A 715 -21.27 -26.79 -8.98
C LEU A 715 -21.78 -25.40 -8.55
N GLU A 716 -22.57 -24.72 -9.38
CA GLU A 716 -23.02 -23.35 -9.12
C GLU A 716 -23.75 -23.23 -7.78
N GLY A 717 -24.57 -24.23 -7.43
CA GLY A 717 -25.25 -24.29 -6.13
C GLY A 717 -24.29 -24.35 -4.95
N GLU A 718 -23.18 -25.09 -5.07
CA GLU A 718 -22.13 -25.18 -4.06
C GLU A 718 -21.35 -23.87 -3.95
N VAL A 719 -21.04 -23.21 -5.09
CA VAL A 719 -20.40 -21.88 -5.10
C VAL A 719 -21.26 -20.86 -4.35
N ARG A 720 -22.56 -20.82 -4.64
CA ARG A 720 -23.50 -19.92 -3.95
C ARG A 720 -23.59 -20.26 -2.47
N GLN A 721 -23.58 -21.54 -2.09
CA GLN A 721 -23.59 -21.93 -0.68
C GLN A 721 -22.30 -21.52 0.04
N ALA A 722 -21.13 -21.74 -0.56
CA ALA A 722 -19.84 -21.31 -0.02
C ALA A 722 -19.79 -19.78 0.19
N ALA A 723 -20.38 -19.00 -0.72
CA ALA A 723 -20.50 -17.56 -0.58
C ALA A 723 -21.38 -17.15 0.63
N LYS A 724 -22.52 -17.83 0.86
CA LYS A 724 -23.40 -17.58 2.01
C LYS A 724 -22.70 -17.86 3.34
N ASP A 725 -22.00 -18.99 3.41
CA ASP A 725 -21.29 -19.42 4.62
C ASP A 725 -20.17 -18.43 4.94
N ALA A 726 -19.44 -17.98 3.91
CA ALA A 726 -18.41 -16.96 4.02
C ALA A 726 -18.95 -15.61 4.53
N VAL A 727 -20.07 -15.12 3.98
CA VAL A 727 -20.72 -13.88 4.43
C VAL A 727 -21.07 -13.97 5.91
N SER A 728 -21.70 -15.06 6.32
CA SER A 728 -22.13 -15.27 7.71
C SER A 728 -20.92 -15.29 8.65
N ARG A 729 -19.89 -16.05 8.28
CA ARG A 729 -18.64 -16.19 9.05
C ARG A 729 -17.89 -14.86 9.20
N PHE A 730 -17.64 -14.15 8.11
CA PHE A 730 -16.78 -12.98 8.12
C PHE A 730 -17.51 -11.72 8.64
N SER A 731 -18.82 -11.62 8.43
CA SER A 731 -19.64 -10.59 9.07
C SER A 731 -19.58 -10.71 10.60
N ALA A 732 -19.69 -11.93 11.14
CA ALA A 732 -19.57 -12.20 12.58
C ALA A 732 -18.18 -11.82 13.14
N ALA A 733 -17.13 -11.87 12.31
CA ALA A 733 -15.77 -11.46 12.66
C ALA A 733 -15.47 -9.97 12.37
N GLY A 734 -16.49 -9.16 12.11
CA GLY A 734 -16.35 -7.71 11.94
C GLY A 734 -15.88 -7.25 10.55
N ILE A 735 -15.81 -8.15 9.56
CA ILE A 735 -15.58 -7.77 8.16
C ILE A 735 -16.88 -7.23 7.56
N SER A 736 -16.82 -6.11 6.86
CA SER A 736 -18.01 -5.42 6.35
C SER A 736 -17.72 -4.69 5.03
N GLY A 737 -18.79 -4.22 4.38
CA GLY A 737 -18.71 -3.45 3.15
C GLY A 737 -18.07 -4.21 1.99
N VAL A 738 -17.20 -3.56 1.24
CA VAL A 738 -16.53 -4.15 0.06
C VAL A 738 -15.60 -5.30 0.43
N ASP A 739 -14.97 -5.27 1.61
CA ASP A 739 -14.09 -6.35 2.05
C ASP A 739 -14.88 -7.65 2.32
N LEU A 740 -16.15 -7.54 2.70
CA LEU A 740 -17.04 -8.70 2.84
C LEU A 740 -17.33 -9.34 1.48
N LEU A 741 -17.53 -8.54 0.43
CA LEU A 741 -17.68 -9.04 -0.94
C LEU A 741 -16.41 -9.75 -1.42
N LEU A 742 -15.24 -9.16 -1.20
CA LEU A 742 -13.96 -9.76 -1.61
C LEU A 742 -13.67 -11.05 -0.83
N SER A 743 -14.12 -11.15 0.43
CA SER A 743 -13.93 -12.34 1.25
C SER A 743 -14.64 -13.60 0.74
N THR A 744 -15.62 -13.47 -0.16
CA THR A 744 -16.32 -14.62 -0.76
C THR A 744 -15.61 -15.19 -1.99
N TYR A 745 -14.58 -14.50 -2.51
CA TYR A 745 -13.87 -14.97 -3.70
C TYR A 745 -13.06 -16.23 -3.42
N GLY A 746 -12.31 -16.26 -2.32
CA GLY A 746 -11.55 -17.45 -1.93
C GLY A 746 -12.42 -18.71 -1.75
N PRO A 747 -13.56 -18.64 -1.03
CA PRO A 747 -14.49 -19.77 -0.89
C PRO A 747 -15.14 -20.20 -2.21
N ALA A 748 -15.50 -19.25 -3.09
CA ALA A 748 -16.00 -19.58 -4.42
C ALA A 748 -14.94 -20.31 -5.27
N LEU A 749 -13.69 -19.82 -5.24
CA LEU A 749 -12.56 -20.44 -5.94
C LEU A 749 -12.21 -21.81 -5.36
N SER A 750 -12.42 -22.04 -4.06
CA SER A 750 -12.21 -23.34 -3.41
C SER A 750 -13.04 -24.45 -4.06
N VAL A 751 -14.35 -24.22 -4.24
CA VAL A 751 -15.28 -25.18 -4.86
C VAL A 751 -14.82 -25.60 -6.26
N ILE A 752 -14.50 -24.63 -7.12
CA ILE A 752 -14.08 -24.94 -8.49
C ILE A 752 -12.66 -25.52 -8.56
N SER A 753 -11.76 -25.12 -7.65
CA SER A 753 -10.38 -25.64 -7.63
C SER A 753 -10.29 -27.11 -7.19
N ALA A 754 -11.24 -27.57 -6.35
CA ALA A 754 -11.33 -28.95 -5.90
C ALA A 754 -11.75 -29.91 -7.03
N HIS A 755 -12.53 -29.39 -8.00
CA HIS A 755 -13.06 -30.15 -9.13
C HIS A 755 -12.35 -29.82 -10.46
N TRP A 756 -11.24 -29.09 -10.43
CA TRP A 756 -10.58 -28.63 -11.64
C TRP A 756 -9.97 -29.79 -12.46
N PRO A 757 -10.10 -29.81 -13.80
CA PRO A 757 -10.70 -28.78 -14.67
C PRO A 757 -12.23 -28.82 -14.71
N VAL A 758 -12.87 -27.64 -14.58
CA VAL A 758 -14.33 -27.47 -14.69
C VAL A 758 -14.68 -26.84 -16.04
N TYR A 759 -15.73 -27.34 -16.69
CA TYR A 759 -16.19 -26.85 -17.99
C TYR A 759 -17.55 -26.14 -17.88
N SER A 760 -17.81 -25.19 -18.77
CA SER A 760 -19.13 -24.62 -18.96
C SER A 760 -19.89 -25.39 -20.05
N SER A 761 -21.21 -25.52 -19.90
CA SER A 761 -22.07 -26.05 -20.95
C SER A 761 -22.22 -25.09 -22.14
N GLU A 762 -21.83 -23.82 -21.98
CA GLU A 762 -21.71 -22.88 -23.09
C GLU A 762 -20.64 -23.35 -24.08
N ALA A 763 -21.05 -23.45 -25.35
CA ALA A 763 -20.17 -23.83 -26.42
C ALA A 763 -19.19 -22.69 -26.77
N ASP A 764 -17.92 -23.04 -26.96
CA ASP A 764 -16.94 -22.16 -27.58
C ASP A 764 -17.30 -21.87 -29.06
N GLU A 765 -16.50 -21.01 -29.72
CA GLU A 765 -16.66 -20.67 -31.14
C GLU A 765 -16.64 -21.88 -32.09
N PHE A 766 -16.27 -23.08 -31.60
CA PHE A 766 -16.17 -24.33 -32.32
C PHE A 766 -17.19 -25.40 -31.88
N GLY A 767 -18.15 -25.05 -31.02
CA GLY A 767 -19.21 -25.97 -30.59
C GLY A 767 -18.81 -26.93 -29.46
N LYS A 768 -17.68 -26.71 -28.77
CA LYS A 768 -17.20 -27.56 -27.67
C LYS A 768 -17.38 -26.89 -26.32
N SER A 769 -17.57 -27.68 -25.27
CA SER A 769 -17.58 -27.17 -23.89
C SER A 769 -16.27 -26.44 -23.60
N ARG A 770 -16.37 -25.18 -23.17
CA ARG A 770 -15.20 -24.35 -22.84
C ARG A 770 -14.78 -24.56 -21.39
N LEU A 771 -13.48 -24.42 -21.13
CA LEU A 771 -12.97 -24.37 -19.76
C LEU A 771 -13.57 -23.16 -19.04
N LEU A 772 -14.01 -23.36 -17.79
CA LEU A 772 -14.58 -22.30 -16.95
C LEU A 772 -13.52 -21.24 -16.65
N ARG A 773 -13.89 -19.97 -16.79
CA ARG A 773 -13.10 -18.85 -16.24
C ARG A 773 -13.44 -18.70 -14.76
N PRO A 774 -12.46 -18.58 -13.85
CA PRO A 774 -12.75 -18.30 -12.45
C PRO A 774 -13.67 -17.08 -12.25
N GLU A 775 -13.62 -16.06 -13.12
CA GLU A 775 -14.54 -14.91 -13.10
C GLU A 775 -16.02 -15.31 -13.02
N GLU A 776 -16.43 -16.39 -13.70
CA GLU A 776 -17.83 -16.84 -13.73
C GLU A 776 -18.29 -17.38 -12.36
N ALA A 777 -17.42 -18.12 -11.66
CA ALA A 777 -17.69 -18.54 -10.29
C ALA A 777 -17.73 -17.33 -9.34
N LEU A 778 -16.88 -16.34 -9.58
CA LEU A 778 -16.89 -15.08 -8.80
C LEU A 778 -18.13 -14.23 -9.08
N ASP A 779 -18.69 -14.27 -10.30
CA ASP A 779 -19.98 -13.64 -10.64
C ASP A 779 -21.11 -14.30 -9.84
N ALA A 780 -21.23 -15.64 -9.88
CA ALA A 780 -22.25 -16.36 -9.13
C ALA A 780 -22.18 -16.09 -7.61
N ALA A 781 -20.96 -16.03 -7.05
CA ALA A 781 -20.75 -15.68 -5.66
C ALA A 781 -21.16 -14.22 -5.36
N ARG A 782 -20.82 -13.26 -6.23
CA ARG A 782 -21.19 -11.84 -6.07
C ARG A 782 -22.69 -11.63 -6.09
N GLU A 783 -23.38 -12.21 -7.06
CA GLU A 783 -24.84 -12.16 -7.17
C GLU A 783 -25.51 -12.64 -5.88
N GLU A 784 -24.98 -13.71 -5.30
CA GLU A 784 -25.50 -14.26 -4.05
C GLU A 784 -25.31 -13.32 -2.86
N VAL A 785 -24.13 -12.68 -2.72
CA VAL A 785 -23.92 -11.68 -1.66
C VAL A 785 -24.85 -10.48 -1.83
N VAL A 786 -25.02 -9.98 -3.05
CA VAL A 786 -25.94 -8.88 -3.36
C VAL A 786 -27.37 -9.27 -3.00
N ARG A 787 -27.80 -10.49 -3.35
CA ARG A 787 -29.10 -11.04 -2.98
C ARG A 787 -29.30 -11.08 -1.46
N MET A 788 -28.30 -11.53 -0.70
CA MET A 788 -28.35 -11.59 0.77
C MET A 788 -28.42 -10.20 1.41
N GLN A 789 -27.57 -9.27 0.99
CA GLN A 789 -27.58 -7.90 1.54
C GLN A 789 -28.90 -7.19 1.26
N ARG A 790 -29.45 -7.39 0.05
CA ARG A 790 -30.78 -6.90 -0.31
C ARG A 790 -31.86 -7.50 0.58
N LEU A 791 -31.85 -8.83 0.77
CA LEU A 791 -32.80 -9.51 1.66
C LEU A 791 -32.73 -8.95 3.08
N ALA A 792 -31.53 -8.70 3.60
CA ALA A 792 -31.35 -8.14 4.93
C ALA A 792 -31.84 -6.69 5.06
N LEU A 793 -31.75 -5.88 4.00
CA LEU A 793 -32.27 -4.51 3.99
C LEU A 793 -33.78 -4.43 3.78
N ILE A 794 -34.36 -5.39 3.07
CA ILE A 794 -35.78 -5.36 2.65
C ILE A 794 -36.66 -6.26 3.53
N GLY A 795 -36.09 -7.28 4.18
CA GLY A 795 -36.79 -8.28 5.00
C GLY A 795 -37.56 -9.34 4.20
N ARG A 796 -37.57 -9.27 2.87
CA ARG A 796 -38.28 -10.22 1.97
C ARG A 796 -37.60 -10.34 0.61
N PRO A 797 -37.74 -11.48 -0.09
CA PRO A 797 -37.15 -11.68 -1.41
C PRO A 797 -37.88 -10.84 -2.47
N VAL A 798 -37.19 -9.85 -3.04
CA VAL A 798 -37.68 -9.00 -4.14
C VAL A 798 -36.51 -8.70 -5.07
N GLU A 799 -36.72 -8.88 -6.38
CA GLU A 799 -35.76 -8.43 -7.40
C GLU A 799 -35.99 -6.94 -7.72
N LEU A 800 -34.88 -6.21 -7.77
CA LEU A 800 -34.83 -4.79 -8.12
C LEU A 800 -33.84 -4.60 -9.27
N ASP A 801 -33.97 -3.49 -9.98
CA ASP A 801 -33.04 -3.16 -11.06
C ASP A 801 -31.64 -2.78 -10.51
N PRO A 802 -30.57 -2.96 -11.31
CA PRO A 802 -29.20 -2.69 -10.86
C PRO A 802 -28.95 -1.28 -10.34
N LEU A 803 -29.60 -0.25 -10.89
CA LEU A 803 -29.42 1.13 -10.42
C LEU A 803 -30.01 1.31 -9.03
N THR A 804 -31.17 0.71 -8.77
CA THR A 804 -31.79 0.70 -7.44
C THR A 804 -30.95 -0.07 -6.42
N ASP A 805 -30.47 -1.27 -6.79
CA ASP A 805 -29.58 -2.06 -5.91
C ASP A 805 -28.30 -1.29 -5.58
N PHE A 806 -27.73 -0.57 -6.54
CA PHE A 806 -26.51 0.20 -6.32
C PHE A 806 -26.74 1.27 -5.26
N VAL A 807 -27.87 2.00 -5.33
CA VAL A 807 -28.20 3.04 -4.35
C VAL A 807 -28.41 2.44 -2.96
N LEU A 808 -29.17 1.35 -2.85
CA LEU A 808 -29.42 0.67 -1.57
C LEU A 808 -28.13 0.18 -0.92
N LEU A 809 -27.31 -0.54 -1.69
CA LEU A 809 -26.07 -1.08 -1.17
C LEU A 809 -25.01 0.00 -0.94
N ALA A 810 -25.02 1.10 -1.69
CA ALA A 810 -24.11 2.23 -1.45
C ALA A 810 -24.41 2.89 -0.10
N TRP A 811 -25.69 3.11 0.20
CA TRP A 811 -26.10 3.61 1.51
C TRP A 811 -25.74 2.65 2.64
N SER A 812 -26.04 1.36 2.47
CA SER A 812 -25.73 0.33 3.46
C SER A 812 -24.22 0.19 3.72
N THR A 813 -23.43 0.21 2.65
CA THR A 813 -21.97 -0.01 2.67
C THR A 813 -21.23 1.22 3.20
N PHE A 814 -21.50 2.40 2.67
CA PHE A 814 -20.69 3.60 2.95
C PHE A 814 -21.24 4.46 4.07
N ARG A 815 -22.56 4.41 4.30
CA ARG A 815 -23.26 5.24 5.30
C ARG A 815 -22.95 6.73 5.20
N ALA A 816 -22.60 7.17 3.99
CA ALA A 816 -22.22 8.52 3.67
C ALA A 816 -22.70 8.85 2.27
N VAL A 817 -23.11 10.10 2.06
CA VAL A 817 -23.52 10.58 0.73
C VAL A 817 -22.33 10.65 -0.24
N SER A 818 -21.13 10.94 0.29
CA SER A 818 -19.91 11.01 -0.48
C SER A 818 -18.94 9.93 -0.01
N PHE A 819 -18.36 9.21 -0.96
CA PHE A 819 -17.41 8.12 -0.71
C PHE A 819 -16.36 8.06 -1.83
N PRO A 820 -15.25 7.32 -1.63
CA PRO A 820 -14.18 7.26 -2.63
C PRO A 820 -14.66 6.69 -3.97
N PHE A 821 -14.17 7.26 -5.07
CA PHE A 821 -14.55 6.86 -6.43
C PHE A 821 -14.30 5.37 -6.70
N ASP A 822 -13.17 4.84 -6.23
CA ASP A 822 -12.80 3.45 -6.45
C ASP A 822 -13.74 2.47 -5.71
N GLU A 823 -14.33 2.87 -4.58
CA GLU A 823 -15.29 2.05 -3.86
C GLU A 823 -16.65 2.03 -4.56
N ALA A 824 -17.08 3.19 -5.07
CA ALA A 824 -18.26 3.30 -5.91
C ALA A 824 -18.16 2.41 -7.15
N ARG A 825 -17.01 2.43 -7.83
CA ARG A 825 -16.74 1.58 -8.99
C ARG A 825 -16.85 0.09 -8.66
N ARG A 826 -16.36 -0.35 -7.51
CA ARG A 826 -16.44 -1.77 -7.09
C ARG A 826 -17.88 -2.19 -6.83
N LEU A 827 -18.62 -1.37 -6.12
CA LEU A 827 -20.02 -1.67 -5.85
C LEU A 827 -20.84 -1.69 -7.16
N ALA A 828 -20.57 -0.75 -8.08
CA ALA A 828 -21.21 -0.70 -9.39
C ALA A 828 -21.00 -1.99 -10.21
N LEU A 829 -19.75 -2.49 -10.22
CA LEU A 829 -19.42 -3.77 -10.84
C LEU A 829 -20.11 -4.95 -10.14
N ALA A 830 -20.16 -4.96 -8.80
CA ALA A 830 -20.75 -6.05 -8.03
C ALA A 830 -22.27 -6.18 -8.19
N VAL A 831 -22.96 -5.06 -8.40
CA VAL A 831 -24.43 -5.01 -8.42
C VAL A 831 -25.04 -5.37 -9.78
N GLY A 832 -24.28 -5.23 -10.86
CA GLY A 832 -24.78 -5.56 -12.20
C GLY A 832 -23.87 -5.11 -13.33
N GLY A 833 -22.56 -5.06 -13.10
CA GLY A 833 -21.59 -4.65 -14.13
C GLY A 833 -21.70 -3.18 -14.57
N LEU A 834 -22.23 -2.31 -13.72
CA LEU A 834 -22.49 -0.90 -14.03
C LEU A 834 -21.18 -0.10 -14.15
N ASP A 835 -21.13 0.87 -15.07
CA ASP A 835 -20.03 1.83 -15.18
C ASP A 835 -20.32 3.13 -14.41
N VAL A 836 -19.33 3.68 -13.70
CA VAL A 836 -19.50 4.91 -12.91
C VAL A 836 -19.86 6.12 -13.77
N SER A 837 -19.40 6.16 -15.02
CA SER A 837 -19.76 7.20 -15.99
C SER A 837 -21.21 7.08 -16.46
N GLU A 838 -21.76 5.85 -16.53
CA GLU A 838 -23.18 5.62 -16.76
C GLU A 838 -24.00 6.08 -15.56
N LEU A 839 -23.59 5.70 -14.34
CA LEU A 839 -24.21 6.18 -13.10
C LEU A 839 -24.23 7.72 -13.01
N GLU A 840 -23.17 8.38 -13.46
CA GLU A 840 -23.10 9.84 -13.53
C GLU A 840 -24.03 10.40 -14.62
N ALA A 841 -24.07 9.79 -15.80
CA ALA A 841 -24.97 10.18 -16.88
C ALA A 841 -26.46 10.02 -16.52
N ASP A 842 -26.77 9.01 -15.70
CA ASP A 842 -28.09 8.68 -15.17
C ASP A 842 -28.42 9.43 -13.88
N LYS A 843 -27.52 10.34 -13.47
CA LYS A 843 -27.64 11.17 -12.27
C LYS A 843 -27.83 10.35 -10.99
N ILE A 844 -27.32 9.12 -10.91
CA ILE A 844 -27.27 8.38 -9.65
C ILE A 844 -26.23 8.98 -8.71
N LEU A 845 -25.13 9.46 -9.28
CA LEU A 845 -24.03 10.10 -8.56
C LEU A 845 -23.39 11.24 -9.37
N THR A 846 -22.54 12.02 -8.73
CA THR A 846 -21.60 12.96 -9.38
C THR A 846 -20.17 12.62 -9.00
N THR A 847 -19.23 12.89 -9.90
CA THR A 847 -17.80 12.65 -9.67
C THR A 847 -17.05 13.96 -9.40
N ARG A 848 -16.15 13.95 -8.41
CA ARG A 848 -15.21 15.06 -8.15
C ARG A 848 -13.89 14.50 -7.64
N SER A 849 -12.79 14.77 -8.34
CA SER A 849 -11.40 14.35 -8.03
C SER A 849 -11.25 13.33 -6.88
N GLY A 850 -11.40 12.04 -7.18
CA GLY A 850 -11.18 10.93 -6.24
C GLY A 850 -12.36 10.56 -5.33
N THR A 851 -13.48 11.27 -5.42
CA THR A 851 -14.72 11.02 -4.67
C THR A 851 -15.93 10.99 -5.59
N VAL A 852 -16.95 10.24 -5.21
CA VAL A 852 -18.31 10.35 -5.76
C VAL A 852 -19.25 10.87 -4.70
N THR A 853 -20.36 11.46 -5.11
CA THR A 853 -21.47 11.84 -4.23
C THR A 853 -22.78 11.34 -4.82
N LEU A 854 -23.56 10.57 -4.05
CA LEU A 854 -24.90 10.15 -4.46
C LEU A 854 -25.79 11.37 -4.64
N CYS A 855 -26.55 11.39 -5.72
CA CYS A 855 -27.43 12.51 -6.03
C CYS A 855 -28.73 12.45 -5.22
N GLY A 856 -29.12 13.59 -4.66
CA GLY A 856 -30.41 13.78 -4.02
C GLY A 856 -31.58 13.82 -5.03
N PRO A 857 -32.84 13.77 -4.57
CA PRO A 857 -34.02 13.87 -5.44
C PRO A 857 -34.02 15.09 -6.38
N ASP A 858 -33.62 16.26 -5.89
CA ASP A 858 -33.57 17.52 -6.64
C ASP A 858 -32.50 17.52 -7.74
N GLU A 859 -31.30 16.99 -7.44
CA GLU A 859 -30.19 16.87 -8.38
C GLU A 859 -30.54 15.93 -9.55
N ARG A 860 -31.44 14.96 -9.30
CA ARG A 860 -31.93 13.96 -10.25
C ARG A 860 -33.02 14.44 -11.18
N LEU A 861 -33.50 15.68 -11.05
CA LEU A 861 -34.59 16.21 -11.88
C LEU A 861 -34.25 16.19 -13.38
N ARG A 862 -35.18 15.68 -14.20
CA ARG A 862 -35.07 15.60 -15.66
C ARG A 862 -36.01 16.58 -16.35
N ARG A 863 -35.56 17.17 -17.47
CA ARG A 863 -36.39 18.06 -18.30
C ARG A 863 -37.27 17.24 -19.24
N ARG A 864 -38.38 17.83 -19.68
CA ARG A 864 -39.33 17.20 -20.62
C ARG A 864 -38.61 16.85 -21.94
N GLY A 865 -38.62 15.57 -22.32
CA GLY A 865 -37.97 15.05 -23.53
C GLY A 865 -36.56 14.47 -23.35
N ASP A 866 -35.99 14.49 -22.14
CA ASP A 866 -34.86 13.61 -21.78
C ASP A 866 -35.45 12.24 -21.43
N ASP A 867 -34.97 11.14 -22.02
CA ASP A 867 -35.49 9.78 -21.79
C ASP A 867 -34.60 8.95 -20.83
N LYS A 868 -33.54 9.54 -20.27
CA LYS A 868 -32.65 8.87 -19.31
C LYS A 868 -33.27 8.70 -17.91
N PRO A 869 -32.78 7.77 -17.07
CA PRO A 869 -33.19 7.65 -15.68
C PRO A 869 -33.14 8.96 -14.88
N GLY A 870 -34.08 9.17 -13.98
CA GLY A 870 -34.14 10.33 -13.07
C GLY A 870 -35.54 10.75 -12.62
N VAL A 871 -35.59 11.85 -11.86
CA VAL A 871 -36.80 12.35 -11.19
C VAL A 871 -37.73 13.10 -12.15
N ARG A 872 -39.02 12.73 -12.15
CA ARG A 872 -40.05 13.21 -13.09
C ARG A 872 -41.41 13.46 -12.41
N PRO A 873 -41.65 14.64 -11.83
CA PRO A 873 -42.89 14.92 -11.08
C PRO A 873 -44.19 14.77 -11.90
N ALA A 874 -44.10 14.98 -13.22
CA ALA A 874 -45.22 14.86 -14.14
C ALA A 874 -45.42 13.44 -14.72
N ALA A 875 -44.67 12.43 -14.25
CA ALA A 875 -44.82 11.06 -14.74
C ALA A 875 -46.20 10.48 -14.33
N GLU A 876 -46.85 9.80 -15.28
CA GLU A 876 -48.11 9.08 -15.05
C GLU A 876 -47.87 7.60 -14.69
N SER A 877 -46.71 7.06 -15.05
CA SER A 877 -46.25 5.71 -14.67
C SER A 877 -44.72 5.66 -14.66
N PHE A 878 -44.16 4.65 -14.00
CA PHE A 878 -42.72 4.42 -13.90
C PHE A 878 -42.37 3.04 -14.47
N GLY A 879 -41.84 3.01 -15.70
CA GLY A 879 -41.33 1.79 -16.35
C GLY A 879 -39.81 1.60 -16.25
N GLY A 880 -39.10 2.54 -15.62
CA GLY A 880 -37.65 2.54 -15.46
C GLY A 880 -37.21 2.07 -14.06
N PRO A 881 -36.01 2.49 -13.62
CA PRO A 881 -35.47 2.16 -12.30
C PRO A 881 -36.43 2.52 -11.16
N VAL A 882 -36.60 1.61 -10.19
CA VAL A 882 -37.52 1.81 -9.06
C VAL A 882 -37.12 3.03 -8.22
N ILE A 883 -35.81 3.29 -8.11
CA ILE A 883 -35.27 4.46 -7.42
C ILE A 883 -35.72 5.79 -8.04
N ASP A 884 -36.11 5.83 -9.32
CA ASP A 884 -36.67 7.03 -9.96
C ASP A 884 -38.06 7.34 -9.43
N ALA A 885 -38.90 6.32 -9.24
CA ALA A 885 -40.21 6.47 -8.62
C ALA A 885 -40.08 6.98 -7.18
N VAL A 886 -39.21 6.36 -6.38
CA VAL A 886 -39.01 6.75 -4.97
C VAL A 886 -38.48 8.18 -4.87
N HIS A 887 -37.42 8.52 -5.60
CA HIS A 887 -36.89 9.89 -5.55
C HIS A 887 -37.88 10.91 -6.12
N THR A 888 -38.74 10.55 -7.08
CA THR A 888 -39.78 11.47 -7.56
C THR A 888 -40.82 11.74 -6.47
N VAL A 889 -41.24 10.71 -5.74
CA VAL A 889 -42.15 10.85 -4.60
C VAL A 889 -41.51 11.71 -3.50
N LEU A 890 -40.24 11.48 -3.16
CA LEU A 890 -39.53 12.28 -2.17
C LEU A 890 -39.37 13.74 -2.62
N TYR A 891 -39.09 13.98 -3.89
CA TYR A 891 -39.01 15.33 -4.45
C TYR A 891 -40.36 16.06 -4.33
N VAL A 892 -41.48 15.43 -4.72
CA VAL A 892 -42.81 16.03 -4.57
C VAL A 892 -43.16 16.24 -3.10
N ALA A 893 -42.82 15.29 -2.22
CA ALA A 893 -43.03 15.43 -0.79
C ALA A 893 -42.28 16.62 -0.19
N GLU A 894 -41.07 16.90 -0.67
CA GLU A 894 -40.25 18.02 -0.23
C GLU A 894 -40.73 19.37 -0.79
N GLN A 895 -41.10 19.42 -2.08
CA GLN A 895 -41.48 20.68 -2.75
C GLN A 895 -42.94 21.07 -2.54
N ASP A 896 -43.85 20.10 -2.66
CA ASP A 896 -45.30 20.31 -2.68
C ASP A 896 -45.99 19.75 -1.42
N GLY A 897 -45.34 18.83 -0.70
CA GLY A 897 -45.81 18.27 0.56
C GLY A 897 -46.30 16.82 0.45
N LEU A 898 -46.48 16.17 1.61
CA LEU A 898 -46.86 14.75 1.69
C LEU A 898 -48.21 14.44 1.02
N ALA A 899 -49.16 15.39 1.03
CA ALA A 899 -50.47 15.21 0.40
C ALA A 899 -50.37 15.07 -1.13
N ASP A 900 -49.57 15.90 -1.80
CA ASP A 900 -49.34 15.81 -3.24
C ASP A 900 -48.49 14.60 -3.62
N ALA A 901 -47.54 14.21 -2.76
CA ALA A 901 -46.82 12.96 -2.91
C ALA A 901 -47.77 11.74 -2.88
N LYS A 902 -48.78 11.76 -2.02
CA LYS A 902 -49.83 10.73 -2.01
C LYS A 902 -50.61 10.69 -3.33
N VAL A 903 -51.00 11.86 -3.86
CA VAL A 903 -51.71 11.92 -5.15
C VAL A 903 -50.87 11.29 -6.26
N LEU A 904 -49.56 11.53 -6.27
CA LEU A 904 -48.64 10.89 -7.21
C LEU A 904 -48.59 9.36 -7.01
N ILE A 905 -48.44 8.89 -5.78
CA ILE A 905 -48.41 7.46 -5.44
C ILE A 905 -49.66 6.75 -5.94
N ASP A 906 -50.84 7.30 -5.64
CA ASP A 906 -52.12 6.71 -6.00
C ASP A 906 -52.32 6.74 -7.53
N ARG A 907 -51.99 7.87 -8.18
CA ARG A 907 -52.12 8.04 -9.64
C ARG A 907 -51.22 7.08 -10.42
N ALA A 908 -49.98 6.91 -9.97
CA ALA A 908 -48.99 6.06 -10.62
C ALA A 908 -49.07 4.58 -10.20
N GLY A 909 -50.01 4.22 -9.31
CA GLY A 909 -50.21 2.85 -8.85
C GLY A 909 -49.11 2.31 -7.93
N LEU A 910 -48.30 3.19 -7.34
CA LEU A 910 -47.10 2.81 -6.58
C LEU A 910 -47.42 2.15 -5.23
N ALA A 911 -48.59 2.43 -4.65
CA ALA A 911 -49.01 1.83 -3.38
C ALA A 911 -49.14 0.29 -3.45
N GLY A 912 -49.51 -0.23 -4.63
CA GLY A 912 -49.60 -1.68 -4.88
C GLY A 912 -48.34 -2.28 -5.51
N ASP A 913 -47.31 -1.46 -5.81
CA ASP A 913 -46.08 -1.95 -6.43
C ASP A 913 -45.14 -2.52 -5.34
N ASN A 914 -44.97 -3.84 -5.40
CA ASN A 914 -44.11 -4.56 -4.45
C ASN A 914 -42.64 -4.13 -4.55
N ARG A 915 -42.15 -3.75 -5.74
CA ARG A 915 -40.78 -3.26 -5.94
C ARG A 915 -40.61 -1.87 -5.34
N PHE A 916 -41.59 -0.99 -5.53
CA PHE A 916 -41.58 0.35 -4.94
C PHE A 916 -41.53 0.28 -3.40
N THR A 917 -42.44 -0.47 -2.79
CA THR A 917 -42.49 -0.62 -1.32
C THR A 917 -41.22 -1.30 -0.77
N ALA A 918 -40.66 -2.27 -1.49
CA ALA A 918 -39.38 -2.89 -1.15
C ALA A 918 -38.20 -1.90 -1.19
N CYS A 919 -38.15 -1.03 -2.21
CA CYS A 919 -37.12 0.01 -2.30
C CYS A 919 -37.24 1.04 -1.17
N VAL A 920 -38.47 1.45 -0.81
CA VAL A 920 -38.71 2.33 0.35
C VAL A 920 -38.23 1.67 1.65
N GLN A 921 -38.59 0.40 1.90
CA GLN A 921 -38.12 -0.36 3.06
C GLN A 921 -36.59 -0.42 3.12
N GLY A 922 -35.94 -0.76 2.01
CA GLY A 922 -34.49 -0.83 1.91
C GLY A 922 -33.80 0.51 2.22
N LEU A 923 -34.32 1.63 1.71
CA LEU A 923 -33.76 2.96 1.98
C LEU A 923 -33.95 3.38 3.44
N VAL A 924 -35.08 3.02 4.06
CA VAL A 924 -35.34 3.30 5.48
C VAL A 924 -34.32 2.60 6.38
N HIS A 925 -33.89 1.39 6.01
CA HIS A 925 -32.87 0.62 6.73
C HIS A 925 -31.43 1.02 6.37
N ALA A 926 -31.17 1.43 5.12
CA ALA A 926 -29.84 1.75 4.64
C ALA A 926 -29.37 3.18 4.99
N ILE A 927 -30.27 4.18 4.99
CA ILE A 927 -29.90 5.59 5.21
C ILE A 927 -29.66 5.85 6.71
N PRO A 928 -28.52 6.47 7.09
CA PRO A 928 -28.23 6.78 8.49
C PRO A 928 -29.30 7.66 9.17
N ARG A 929 -29.81 7.20 10.32
CA ARG A 929 -30.92 7.85 11.05
C ARG A 929 -30.46 8.83 12.14
N THR A 930 -29.35 9.55 11.93
CA THR A 930 -28.79 10.46 12.94
C THR A 930 -29.49 11.83 12.96
N LYS A 931 -29.84 12.32 14.16
CA LYS A 931 -30.34 13.69 14.39
C LYS A 931 -29.31 14.52 15.16
N THR A 932 -29.09 15.76 14.74
CA THR A 932 -28.30 16.76 15.48
C THR A 932 -29.19 17.93 15.85
N LYS A 933 -29.33 18.22 17.15
CA LYS A 933 -30.20 19.27 17.68
C LYS A 933 -31.67 19.17 17.19
N GLY A 934 -32.19 17.94 17.08
CA GLY A 934 -33.56 17.66 16.64
C GLY A 934 -33.77 17.64 15.12
N ASN A 935 -32.80 18.09 14.32
CA ASN A 935 -32.86 18.04 12.85
C ASN A 935 -32.15 16.79 12.33
N TRP A 936 -32.71 16.17 11.30
CA TRP A 936 -32.04 15.08 10.59
C TRP A 936 -30.76 15.56 9.94
N VAL A 937 -29.66 14.82 10.14
CA VAL A 937 -28.41 15.06 9.40
C VAL A 937 -28.62 14.75 7.91
N ARG A 938 -29.53 13.82 7.59
CA ARG A 938 -29.97 13.46 6.23
C ARG A 938 -31.45 13.82 6.05
N PRO A 939 -31.78 14.87 5.27
CA PRO A 939 -33.17 15.26 5.01
C PRO A 939 -34.04 14.11 4.48
N GLU A 940 -33.46 13.24 3.65
CA GLU A 940 -34.13 12.08 3.03
C GLU A 940 -34.65 11.09 4.09
N ALA A 941 -33.93 10.92 5.21
CA ALA A 941 -34.39 10.07 6.31
C ALA A 941 -35.69 10.61 6.91
N GLY A 942 -35.80 11.93 7.08
CA GLY A 942 -37.00 12.58 7.58
C GLY A 942 -38.19 12.51 6.61
N LEU A 943 -37.93 12.69 5.31
CA LEU A 943 -38.95 12.56 4.27
C LEU A 943 -39.47 11.12 4.17
N LEU A 944 -38.58 10.13 4.23
CA LEU A 944 -38.95 8.71 4.25
C LEU A 944 -39.79 8.36 5.49
N ASP A 945 -39.43 8.84 6.68
CA ASP A 945 -40.24 8.60 7.89
C ASP A 945 -41.62 9.23 7.79
N GLY A 946 -41.69 10.47 7.28
CA GLY A 946 -42.97 11.13 7.03
C GLY A 946 -43.85 10.36 6.05
N LEU A 947 -43.25 9.86 4.96
CA LEU A 947 -43.93 9.07 3.95
C LEU A 947 -44.43 7.71 4.49
N VAL A 948 -43.56 6.99 5.20
CA VAL A 948 -43.87 5.67 5.79
C VAL A 948 -44.96 5.79 6.84
N THR A 949 -44.81 6.72 7.78
CA THR A 949 -45.79 6.96 8.86
C THR A 949 -47.15 7.33 8.29
N ALA A 950 -47.19 8.11 7.22
CA ALA A 950 -48.44 8.59 6.64
C ALA A 950 -49.13 7.54 5.75
N TYR A 951 -48.38 6.71 5.02
CA TYR A 951 -48.94 5.96 3.88
C TYR A 951 -48.54 4.49 3.77
N PHE A 952 -47.49 4.04 4.48
CA PHE A 952 -46.99 2.67 4.39
C PHE A 952 -46.83 2.07 5.79
N PRO A 953 -47.93 1.77 6.50
CA PRO A 953 -47.88 1.31 7.89
C PRO A 953 -47.18 -0.06 8.06
N ASP A 954 -47.06 -0.82 6.97
CA ASP A 954 -46.39 -2.13 6.95
C ASP A 954 -44.87 -2.03 6.73
N ILE A 955 -44.33 -0.82 6.52
CA ILE A 955 -42.88 -0.59 6.41
C ILE A 955 -42.31 -0.35 7.80
N GLU A 956 -41.36 -1.18 8.21
CA GLU A 956 -40.78 -1.13 9.55
C GLU A 956 -39.68 -0.07 9.64
N VAL A 957 -39.84 0.89 10.56
CA VAL A 957 -38.85 1.93 10.86
C VAL A 957 -38.05 1.53 12.11
N PRO A 958 -36.74 1.29 12.01
CA PRO A 958 -35.94 0.83 13.15
C PRO A 958 -35.80 1.89 14.26
N GLU A 959 -36.03 1.51 15.53
CA GLU A 959 -35.99 2.40 16.72
C GLU A 959 -34.58 2.90 17.06
N GLU A 960 -33.56 2.03 16.97
CA GLU A 960 -32.13 2.35 17.05
C GLU A 960 -31.37 1.44 16.08
N TRP A 961 -30.31 1.97 15.46
CA TRP A 961 -29.58 1.28 14.40
C TRP A 961 -28.49 0.37 15.01
N SER A 962 -28.66 -0.96 14.97
CA SER A 962 -27.74 -1.94 15.60
C SER A 962 -26.49 -2.28 14.79
N GLY A 963 -26.49 -2.01 13.48
CA GLY A 963 -25.33 -2.18 12.62
C GLY A 963 -24.79 -3.59 12.44
N ARG A 964 -25.46 -4.60 13.01
CA ARG A 964 -25.21 -6.01 12.77
C ARG A 964 -26.27 -6.52 11.78
N LEU A 965 -25.80 -7.18 10.73
CA LEU A 965 -26.65 -8.05 9.92
C LEU A 965 -26.88 -9.29 10.79
N ASP A 966 -27.94 -9.29 11.60
CA ASP A 966 -28.39 -10.50 12.28
C ASP A 966 -29.02 -11.42 11.23
N LEU A 967 -28.16 -12.18 10.53
CA LEU A 967 -28.55 -13.21 9.59
C LEU A 967 -28.90 -14.50 10.36
N GLU A 968 -29.92 -14.45 11.21
CA GLU A 968 -30.59 -15.68 11.63
C GLU A 968 -31.72 -15.97 10.63
N VAL A 969 -31.43 -16.82 9.64
CA VAL A 969 -32.42 -17.53 8.81
C VAL A 969 -32.13 -19.01 8.86
#